data_AF-A0A0G1E8B9-F1
#
_entry.id   AF-A0A0G1E8B9-F1
#
_cell.length_a   1.000
_cell.length_b   1.000
_cell.length_c   1.000
_cell.angle_alpha   90.00
_cell.angle_beta   90.00
_cell.angle_gamma   90.00
#
_symmetry.space_group_name_H-M   'P 1'
#
loop_
_entity.id
_entity.type
_entity.pdbx_description
1 polymer ?
#
loop_
_entity_poly.entity_id
_entity_poly.type
_entity_poly.pdbx_seq_one_letter_code
_entity_poly.pdbx_strand_id
1 'polypeptide(L)'
;MPKGRLKQNLKISMQFFVNKSSTPSLTGAGLDKSRVFSRVLQSSAVEIVWINFCRKIVKFWKAPRKLYAQKTAALLVVILLTAAVFVYLAPSVQAQASLGLESIEGTGLGTVDLKVLIMRVIQILLGFLGLVAVIIIIYGGYIYLTSEGEQEKISKAKSILLNAVIGLVIILSAFGIVTYVINKFNEVMFGAGGDGQAISVGFDISGNALGGGILNSVYPEPGAHEIPRNTLIMVGFKEELDTETVIVNPYGQVPPECAGLAIACGYLAGTAPDNPFVSILNLSDQTALETEQVVAMSPDNKNFVFDPYGQNEFLHLGDATGPTGYAVTLTENIDKANGQPAFLLGGYTWYFEVSNFLDLTPPQVAEVIPLGNDVYMNAVVQIDFSEAVNAAATIGLAEVDGNGQFIPDTFTNLRVAYQDGGLTKYVGGEFVISNQFRTVTFVANTPCLDDFNQPIQNSCGEEVYCLPPAASLHVTAVAAEVDPYNPLSGVSDAAGNSLDGGGELGADVNGTPEGPPADNYFWNFQTNAEMWLEPPYVTEPLEPADDEALVPLNRQVKAPFNSKLMSSSLNSENAAIFKQVCSGGQEFPSDPACYPAAGFIVYKENVPAENRDQAVIRTYAPYLDPLTTYNPRLTSGIRDIYQNCFYPACGPGSGGDCP
;
A
#
# COMPACT_ATOMS: atom_id res chain seq x y z
N MET A 1 -61.42 -27.25 32.07
CA MET A 1 -61.83 -28.50 31.38
C MET A 1 -62.39 -28.13 30.01
N PRO A 2 -62.50 -29.04 29.02
CA PRO A 2 -61.93 -30.41 28.88
C PRO A 2 -60.75 -30.39 27.85
N LYS A 3 -59.95 -31.43 27.58
CA LYS A 3 -60.18 -32.71 26.85
C LYS A 3 -61.01 -32.51 25.54
N GLY A 4 -60.64 -32.96 24.34
CA GLY A 4 -59.46 -33.70 23.84
C GLY A 4 -59.82 -35.05 23.19
N ARG A 5 -59.01 -35.52 22.20
CA ARG A 5 -58.99 -36.85 21.55
C ARG A 5 -60.04 -37.09 20.42
N LEU A 6 -59.68 -37.99 19.47
CA LEU A 6 -60.49 -38.60 18.37
C LEU A 6 -60.75 -37.71 17.11
N LYS A 7 -60.76 -38.21 15.86
CA LYS A 7 -60.25 -39.46 15.25
C LYS A 7 -60.19 -39.40 13.69
N GLN A 8 -59.15 -40.02 13.10
CA GLN A 8 -59.13 -40.87 11.88
C GLN A 8 -59.82 -40.50 10.53
N ASN A 9 -59.04 -40.67 9.43
CA ASN A 9 -59.43 -41.20 8.09
C ASN A 9 -60.29 -40.28 7.18
N LEU A 10 -60.43 -40.43 5.84
CA LEU A 10 -59.91 -41.31 4.74
C LEU A 10 -59.84 -40.40 3.45
N LYS A 11 -59.34 -40.68 2.22
CA LYS A 11 -59.13 -41.81 1.25
C LYS A 11 -57.85 -41.51 0.39
N ILE A 12 -57.26 -42.33 -0.51
CA ILE A 12 -57.67 -43.17 -1.69
C ILE A 12 -58.15 -42.31 -2.88
N SER A 13 -57.71 -42.42 -4.15
CA SER A 13 -57.02 -43.49 -4.96
C SER A 13 -55.98 -42.83 -5.92
N MET A 14 -55.27 -43.42 -6.93
CA MET A 14 -55.05 -44.76 -7.56
C MET A 14 -53.63 -44.67 -8.23
N GLN A 15 -52.80 -45.72 -8.46
CA GLN A 15 -52.77 -46.80 -9.51
C GLN A 15 -52.68 -46.33 -10.99
N PHE A 16 -52.03 -47.02 -11.95
CA PHE A 16 -51.19 -48.25 -12.00
C PHE A 16 -50.28 -48.17 -13.26
N PHE A 17 -49.23 -49.00 -13.46
CA PHE A 17 -49.29 -50.27 -14.23
C PHE A 17 -47.96 -51.08 -14.11
N VAL A 18 -47.81 -52.23 -14.81
CA VAL A 18 -47.78 -53.56 -14.15
C VAL A 18 -47.01 -54.64 -14.94
N ASN A 19 -46.44 -55.65 -14.25
CA ASN A 19 -46.09 -57.03 -14.73
C ASN A 19 -44.91 -57.24 -15.75
N LYS A 20 -44.32 -58.45 -15.96
CA LYS A 20 -44.42 -59.76 -15.27
C LYS A 20 -43.17 -60.67 -15.41
N SER A 21 -43.14 -61.69 -14.56
CA SER A 21 -42.28 -62.89 -14.47
C SER A 21 -42.60 -64.05 -15.45
N SER A 22 -41.63 -64.95 -15.68
CA SER A 22 -41.83 -66.42 -15.73
C SER A 22 -40.50 -67.21 -15.60
N THR A 23 -40.57 -68.54 -15.40
CA THR A 23 -39.45 -69.41 -14.96
C THR A 23 -39.12 -70.58 -15.94
N PRO A 24 -38.66 -71.81 -15.58
CA PRO A 24 -37.30 -72.26 -15.94
C PRO A 24 -37.18 -73.67 -16.60
N SER A 25 -35.96 -74.11 -16.95
CA SER A 25 -35.51 -75.54 -16.87
C SER A 25 -34.01 -75.72 -17.14
N LEU A 26 -33.44 -76.89 -16.80
CA LEU A 26 -32.01 -77.25 -16.96
C LEU A 26 -31.76 -78.15 -18.19
N THR A 27 -30.54 -78.13 -18.75
CA THR A 27 -29.62 -79.31 -18.90
C THR A 27 -28.42 -78.98 -19.79
N GLY A 28 -27.38 -79.83 -19.78
CA GLY A 28 -26.29 -79.84 -20.77
C GLY A 28 -24.91 -79.51 -20.19
N ALA A 29 -23.89 -80.27 -20.61
CA ALA A 29 -22.48 -80.05 -20.27
C ALA A 29 -21.65 -79.96 -21.55
N GLY A 30 -20.57 -79.17 -21.56
CA GLY A 30 -19.73 -79.02 -22.76
C GLY A 30 -18.56 -78.04 -22.58
N LEU A 31 -17.37 -78.62 -22.45
CA LEU A 31 -15.99 -78.10 -22.61
C LEU A 31 -15.73 -76.65 -23.12
N ASP A 32 -14.74 -76.06 -22.44
CA ASP A 32 -13.72 -75.09 -22.90
C ASP A 32 -14.11 -73.71 -23.48
N LYS A 33 -13.65 -72.67 -22.77
CA LYS A 33 -12.82 -71.60 -23.37
C LYS A 33 -12.01 -70.84 -22.31
N SER A 34 -10.79 -70.45 -22.67
CA SER A 34 -9.94 -69.56 -21.88
C SER A 34 -10.31 -68.08 -22.06
N ARG A 35 -10.05 -67.27 -21.01
CA ARG A 35 -10.42 -65.83 -20.87
C ARG A 35 -11.97 -65.66 -20.79
N VAL A 36 -12.56 -65.12 -19.72
CA VAL A 36 -12.21 -63.92 -18.92
C VAL A 36 -12.70 -64.08 -17.46
N PHE A 37 -11.97 -63.50 -16.50
CA PHE A 37 -12.27 -63.23 -15.07
C PHE A 37 -13.30 -64.11 -14.31
N SER A 38 -12.87 -64.72 -13.20
CA SER A 38 -13.72 -65.54 -12.32
C SER A 38 -13.56 -65.19 -10.84
N ARG A 39 -14.64 -65.36 -10.06
CA ARG A 39 -14.67 -65.52 -8.58
C ARG A 39 -14.34 -64.23 -7.76
N VAL A 40 -14.82 -64.01 -6.52
CA VAL A 40 -15.83 -64.69 -5.66
C VAL A 40 -16.31 -63.78 -4.51
N LEU A 41 -17.60 -63.90 -4.12
CA LEU A 41 -18.26 -63.61 -2.82
C LEU A 41 -18.18 -62.24 -2.09
N GLN A 42 -19.24 -62.06 -1.26
CA GLN A 42 -19.26 -61.54 0.12
C GLN A 42 -19.45 -60.03 0.44
N SER A 43 -20.62 -59.76 1.05
CA SER A 43 -20.79 -59.09 2.35
C SER A 43 -20.35 -57.63 2.53
N SER A 44 -21.27 -56.70 2.29
CA SER A 44 -21.31 -55.38 2.96
C SER A 44 -22.03 -55.49 4.32
N ALA A 45 -21.28 -55.75 5.41
CA ALA A 45 -21.82 -56.06 6.74
C ALA A 45 -22.49 -54.87 7.50
N VAL A 46 -22.78 -53.76 6.82
CA VAL A 46 -23.06 -52.44 7.43
C VAL A 46 -24.43 -52.38 8.12
N GLU A 47 -25.51 -52.81 7.47
CA GLU A 47 -26.87 -52.69 8.01
C GLU A 47 -27.11 -53.58 9.25
N ILE A 48 -26.55 -54.80 9.23
CA ILE A 48 -26.68 -55.76 10.34
C ILE A 48 -25.91 -55.25 11.57
N VAL A 49 -24.79 -54.54 11.39
CA VAL A 49 -24.08 -53.87 12.49
C VAL A 49 -24.94 -52.75 13.09
N TRP A 50 -25.54 -51.89 12.26
CA TRP A 50 -26.37 -50.77 12.72
C TRP A 50 -27.59 -51.22 13.55
N ILE A 51 -28.36 -52.19 13.05
CA ILE A 51 -29.56 -52.70 13.75
C ILE A 51 -29.20 -53.36 15.10
N ASN A 52 -28.07 -54.07 15.17
CA ASN A 52 -27.60 -54.70 16.41
C ASN A 52 -26.98 -53.67 17.39
N PHE A 53 -26.38 -52.60 16.90
CA PHE A 53 -25.90 -51.48 17.72
C PHE A 53 -27.08 -50.79 18.43
N CYS A 54 -28.14 -50.41 17.71
CA CYS A 54 -29.36 -49.85 18.30
C CYS A 54 -30.02 -50.80 19.33
N ARG A 55 -30.09 -52.11 19.03
CA ARG A 55 -30.62 -53.11 19.98
C ARG A 55 -29.79 -53.27 21.26
N LYS A 56 -28.46 -53.08 21.20
CA LYS A 56 -27.60 -53.06 22.40
C LYS A 56 -27.84 -51.82 23.26
N ILE A 57 -27.93 -50.63 22.64
CA ILE A 57 -28.16 -49.36 23.35
C ILE A 57 -29.47 -49.40 24.16
N VAL A 58 -30.57 -49.87 23.57
CA VAL A 58 -31.87 -49.94 24.24
C VAL A 58 -31.87 -50.92 25.43
N LYS A 59 -31.12 -52.03 25.36
CA LYS A 59 -30.97 -52.94 26.52
C LYS A 59 -30.11 -52.35 27.65
N PHE A 60 -29.19 -51.42 27.34
CA PHE A 60 -28.32 -50.79 28.33
C PHE A 60 -29.08 -49.90 29.34
N TRP A 61 -30.31 -49.48 29.02
CA TRP A 61 -31.13 -48.60 29.87
C TRP A 61 -31.91 -49.31 31.00
N LYS A 62 -31.74 -50.62 31.21
CA LYS A 62 -32.40 -51.40 32.28
C LYS A 62 -31.42 -52.15 33.20
N ALA A 63 -30.36 -51.46 33.64
CA ALA A 63 -29.45 -51.91 34.70
C ALA A 63 -29.41 -50.89 35.87
N PRO A 64 -29.17 -51.31 37.12
CA PRO A 64 -29.24 -50.43 38.30
C PRO A 64 -28.13 -49.36 38.28
N ARG A 65 -28.54 -48.08 38.20
CA ARG A 65 -27.70 -46.93 37.82
C ARG A 65 -26.55 -46.52 38.76
N LYS A 66 -26.45 -47.06 39.97
CA LYS A 66 -25.75 -46.37 41.09
C LYS A 66 -24.22 -46.44 41.15
N LEU A 67 -23.53 -47.21 40.31
CA LEU A 67 -22.04 -47.25 40.30
C LEU A 67 -21.38 -46.69 39.03
N TYR A 68 -22.04 -46.77 37.86
CA TYR A 68 -21.43 -46.34 36.59
C TYR A 68 -21.47 -44.81 36.37
N ALA A 69 -22.52 -44.13 36.85
CA ALA A 69 -22.73 -42.71 36.58
C ALA A 69 -21.57 -41.81 37.07
N GLN A 70 -20.96 -42.13 38.22
CA GLN A 70 -19.80 -41.39 38.73
C GLN A 70 -18.55 -41.60 37.86
N LYS A 71 -18.29 -42.83 37.38
CA LYS A 71 -17.14 -43.12 36.52
C LYS A 71 -17.27 -42.48 35.13
N THR A 72 -18.48 -42.44 34.55
CA THR A 72 -18.71 -41.75 33.27
C THR A 72 -18.64 -40.23 33.39
N ALA A 73 -19.12 -39.66 34.51
CA ALA A 73 -19.00 -38.22 34.76
C ALA A 73 -17.53 -37.81 34.96
N ALA A 74 -16.76 -38.57 35.75
CA ALA A 74 -15.33 -38.32 35.95
C ALA A 74 -14.55 -38.39 34.63
N LEU A 75 -14.83 -39.35 33.75
CA LEU A 75 -14.18 -39.46 32.45
C LEU A 75 -14.47 -38.24 31.55
N LEU A 76 -15.72 -37.77 31.51
CA LEU A 76 -16.09 -36.57 30.74
C LEU A 76 -15.46 -35.30 31.30
N VAL A 77 -15.39 -35.14 32.62
CA VAL A 77 -14.71 -34.00 33.27
C VAL A 77 -13.21 -34.03 32.99
N VAL A 78 -12.55 -35.20 33.05
CA VAL A 78 -11.14 -35.32 32.67
C VAL A 78 -10.92 -34.98 31.20
N ILE A 79 -11.77 -35.47 30.28
CA ILE A 79 -11.68 -35.14 28.85
C ILE A 79 -11.81 -33.62 28.62
N LEU A 80 -12.82 -32.98 29.24
CA LEU A 80 -13.03 -31.53 29.13
C LEU A 80 -11.88 -30.73 29.73
N LEU A 81 -11.32 -31.15 30.87
CA LEU A 81 -10.14 -30.52 31.46
C LEU A 81 -8.90 -30.69 30.58
N THR A 82 -8.66 -31.88 30.01
CA THR A 82 -7.55 -32.08 29.07
C THR A 82 -7.72 -31.28 27.78
N ALA A 83 -8.95 -31.12 27.27
CA ALA A 83 -9.23 -30.29 26.11
C ALA A 83 -9.00 -28.79 26.42
N ALA A 84 -9.48 -28.30 27.57
CA ALA A 84 -9.24 -26.94 28.02
C ALA A 84 -7.74 -26.66 28.21
N VAL A 85 -7.00 -27.58 28.84
CA VAL A 85 -5.54 -27.49 29.00
C VAL A 85 -4.82 -27.56 27.65
N PHE A 86 -5.29 -28.35 26.67
CA PHE A 86 -4.70 -28.39 25.33
C PHE A 86 -4.96 -27.10 24.52
N VAL A 87 -6.09 -26.43 24.74
CA VAL A 87 -6.36 -25.08 24.20
C VAL A 87 -5.52 -24.00 24.90
N TYR A 88 -5.19 -24.17 26.18
CA TYR A 88 -4.40 -23.21 26.96
C TYR A 88 -2.87 -23.43 26.89
N LEU A 89 -2.42 -24.63 26.52
CA LEU A 89 -0.99 -25.00 26.39
C LEU A 89 -0.57 -25.33 24.96
N ALA A 90 -1.46 -25.18 23.98
CA ALA A 90 -1.01 -24.97 22.62
C ALA A 90 -0.26 -23.62 22.59
N PRO A 91 1.06 -23.57 22.32
CA PRO A 91 1.66 -22.30 21.91
C PRO A 91 0.90 -21.81 20.67
N SER A 92 0.77 -20.50 20.51
CA SER A 92 0.21 -19.93 19.29
C SER A 92 1.21 -20.15 18.14
N VAL A 93 1.15 -21.34 17.54
CA VAL A 93 1.92 -21.70 16.34
C VAL A 93 1.29 -20.97 15.16
N GLN A 94 1.52 -19.67 15.13
CA GLN A 94 1.35 -18.78 14.00
C GLN A 94 2.41 -19.13 12.96
N ALA A 95 2.32 -20.34 12.41
CA ALA A 95 3.10 -20.80 11.27
C ALA A 95 2.58 -20.11 10.00
N GLN A 96 2.74 -18.79 9.97
CA GLN A 96 2.42 -17.92 8.85
C GLN A 96 3.48 -18.10 7.75
N ALA A 97 3.50 -19.29 7.16
CA ALA A 97 4.27 -19.63 5.98
C ALA A 97 3.65 -18.94 4.75
N SER A 98 3.77 -17.60 4.73
CA SER A 98 3.36 -16.74 3.63
C SER A 98 4.38 -16.86 2.49
N LEU A 99 4.32 -17.98 1.78
CA LEU A 99 4.93 -18.07 0.45
C LEU A 99 4.04 -17.27 -0.51
N GLY A 100 4.45 -16.04 -0.80
CA GLY A 100 3.78 -15.17 -1.75
C GLY A 100 3.82 -15.76 -3.15
N LEU A 101 2.69 -16.31 -3.60
CA LEU A 101 2.22 -16.24 -4.98
C LEU A 101 0.71 -16.55 -5.00
N GLU A 102 0.03 -16.09 -6.04
CA GLU A 102 -1.41 -15.82 -6.01
C GLU A 102 -2.30 -17.06 -6.21
N SER A 103 -3.60 -16.88 -5.98
CA SER A 103 -4.63 -17.78 -6.49
C SER A 103 -5.61 -17.02 -7.39
N ILE A 104 -5.43 -17.15 -8.69
CA ILE A 104 -6.12 -16.37 -9.72
C ILE A 104 -7.55 -16.90 -9.92
N GLU A 105 -8.48 -15.95 -10.09
CA GLU A 105 -9.85 -16.01 -10.65
C GLU A 105 -10.74 -17.24 -10.48
N GLY A 106 -12.03 -16.95 -10.22
CA GLY A 106 -13.11 -17.92 -10.14
C GLY A 106 -14.06 -17.88 -11.34
N THR A 107 -13.55 -18.08 -12.57
CA THR A 107 -14.38 -18.82 -13.54
C THR A 107 -14.27 -20.32 -13.23
N GLY A 108 -15.20 -21.13 -13.74
CA GLY A 108 -15.17 -22.57 -13.49
C GLY A 108 -14.01 -23.27 -14.20
N LEU A 109 -12.88 -23.45 -13.50
CA LEU A 109 -11.63 -24.17 -13.87
C LEU A 109 -10.49 -23.29 -14.41
N GLY A 110 -9.75 -22.67 -13.49
CA GLY A 110 -8.53 -21.87 -13.72
C GLY A 110 -8.65 -20.51 -13.01
N THR A 111 -7.72 -20.04 -12.18
CA THR A 111 -6.28 -20.41 -12.07
C THR A 111 -5.68 -20.25 -10.65
N VAL A 112 -6.29 -20.90 -9.65
CA VAL A 112 -5.64 -21.10 -8.32
C VAL A 112 -4.28 -21.78 -8.52
N ASP A 113 -3.16 -21.17 -8.09
CA ASP A 113 -1.85 -21.83 -8.17
C ASP A 113 -1.92 -23.14 -7.37
N LEU A 114 -1.57 -24.23 -8.05
CA LEU A 114 -1.55 -25.59 -7.53
C LEU A 114 -0.77 -25.68 -6.21
N LYS A 115 0.27 -24.85 -6.02
CA LYS A 115 1.05 -24.75 -4.76
C LYS A 115 0.18 -24.28 -3.59
N VAL A 116 -0.59 -23.20 -3.77
CA VAL A 116 -1.45 -22.60 -2.74
C VAL A 116 -2.59 -23.58 -2.38
N LEU A 117 -3.20 -24.21 -3.39
CA LEU A 117 -4.20 -25.26 -3.19
C LEU A 117 -3.62 -26.43 -2.38
N ILE A 118 -2.44 -26.93 -2.75
CA ILE A 118 -1.75 -28.03 -2.06
C ILE A 118 -1.43 -27.65 -0.61
N MET A 119 -0.87 -26.46 -0.35
CA MET A 119 -0.53 -26.01 1.00
C MET A 119 -1.76 -25.91 1.90
N ARG A 120 -2.86 -25.32 1.41
CA ARG A 120 -4.13 -25.22 2.16
C ARG A 120 -4.74 -26.59 2.47
N VAL A 121 -4.68 -27.51 1.51
CA VAL A 121 -5.13 -28.91 1.71
C VAL A 121 -4.22 -29.66 2.69
N ILE A 122 -2.89 -29.49 2.62
CA ILE A 122 -1.93 -30.09 3.55
C ILE A 122 -2.17 -29.61 4.98
N GLN A 123 -2.37 -28.30 5.21
CA GLN A 123 -2.67 -27.77 6.55
C GLN A 123 -3.94 -28.39 7.15
N ILE A 124 -5.03 -28.48 6.37
CA ILE A 124 -6.29 -29.10 6.80
C ILE A 124 -6.09 -30.60 7.11
N LEU A 125 -5.34 -31.32 6.27
CA LEU A 125 -5.03 -32.74 6.49
C LEU A 125 -4.14 -32.97 7.72
N LEU A 126 -3.13 -32.13 7.97
CA LEU A 126 -2.27 -32.23 9.15
C LEU A 126 -3.05 -31.96 10.44
N GLY A 127 -3.91 -30.94 10.46
CA GLY A 127 -4.80 -30.67 11.59
C GLY A 127 -5.77 -31.83 11.88
N PHE A 128 -6.35 -32.42 10.83
CA PHE A 128 -7.20 -33.61 10.95
C PHE A 128 -6.44 -34.84 11.46
N LEU A 129 -5.22 -35.09 10.96
CA LEU A 129 -4.37 -36.19 11.42
C LEU A 129 -3.96 -36.02 12.89
N GLY A 130 -3.67 -34.81 13.34
CA GLY A 130 -3.42 -34.49 14.75
C GLY A 130 -4.63 -34.82 15.64
N LEU A 131 -5.83 -34.40 15.23
CA LEU A 131 -7.08 -34.74 15.93
C LEU A 131 -7.32 -36.26 16.01
N VAL A 132 -7.08 -36.99 14.90
CA VAL A 132 -7.19 -38.45 14.85
C VAL A 132 -6.17 -39.12 15.79
N ALA A 133 -4.94 -38.63 15.86
CA ALA A 133 -3.92 -39.15 16.78
C ALA A 133 -4.36 -39.03 18.26
N VAL A 134 -4.92 -37.88 18.66
CA VAL A 134 -5.48 -37.67 20.01
C VAL A 134 -6.61 -38.67 20.32
N ILE A 135 -7.52 -38.90 19.36
CA ILE A 135 -8.62 -39.87 19.52
C ILE A 135 -8.08 -41.30 19.72
N ILE A 136 -7.05 -41.70 18.97
CA ILE A 136 -6.44 -43.03 19.10
C ILE A 136 -5.72 -43.19 20.45
N ILE A 137 -5.05 -42.14 20.94
CA ILE A 137 -4.40 -42.14 22.27
C ILE A 137 -5.45 -42.32 23.39
N ILE A 138 -6.56 -41.58 23.33
CA ILE A 138 -7.67 -41.71 24.28
C ILE A 138 -8.26 -43.12 24.26
N TYR A 139 -8.45 -43.71 23.07
CA TYR A 139 -8.95 -45.08 22.92
C TYR A 139 -7.98 -46.14 23.46
N GLY A 140 -6.67 -46.01 23.20
CA GLY A 140 -5.64 -46.88 23.76
C GLY A 140 -5.60 -46.82 25.29
N GLY A 141 -5.64 -45.61 25.85
CA GLY A 141 -5.73 -45.38 27.30
C GLY A 141 -6.99 -45.99 27.92
N TYR A 142 -8.15 -45.87 27.26
CA TYR A 142 -9.40 -46.49 27.72
C TYR A 142 -9.30 -48.03 27.78
N ILE A 143 -8.72 -48.69 26.76
CA ILE A 143 -8.52 -50.16 26.80
C ILE A 143 -7.56 -50.54 27.92
N TYR A 144 -6.46 -49.79 28.12
CA TYR A 144 -5.51 -50.04 29.19
C TYR A 144 -6.20 -50.00 30.58
N LEU A 145 -6.97 -48.95 30.85
CA LEU A 145 -7.71 -48.76 32.11
C LEU A 145 -8.85 -49.77 32.31
N THR A 146 -9.38 -50.37 31.23
CA THR A 146 -10.46 -51.38 31.28
C THR A 146 -9.97 -52.82 31.07
N SER A 147 -8.66 -53.06 31.18
CA SER A 147 -8.07 -54.38 30.96
C SER A 147 -8.25 -55.37 32.12
N GLU A 148 -8.54 -54.90 33.35
CA GLU A 148 -8.80 -55.73 34.55
C GLU A 148 -7.71 -56.79 34.88
N GLY A 149 -6.49 -56.63 34.37
CA GLY A 149 -5.37 -57.59 34.52
C GLY A 149 -5.23 -58.61 33.37
N GLU A 150 -6.15 -58.60 32.40
CA GLU A 150 -6.13 -59.49 31.23
C GLU A 150 -5.00 -59.10 30.26
N GLN A 151 -3.95 -59.93 30.23
CA GLN A 151 -2.70 -59.64 29.50
C GLN A 151 -2.92 -59.37 27.99
N GLU A 152 -3.91 -60.00 27.36
CA GLU A 152 -4.24 -59.77 25.95
C GLU A 152 -4.70 -58.32 25.70
N LYS A 153 -5.59 -57.79 26.55
CA LYS A 153 -6.06 -56.39 26.48
C LYS A 153 -4.93 -55.41 26.81
N ILE A 154 -4.08 -55.72 27.80
CA ILE A 154 -2.91 -54.89 28.15
C ILE A 154 -1.93 -54.80 26.97
N SER A 155 -1.64 -55.94 26.32
CA SER A 155 -0.79 -56.01 25.13
C SER A 155 -1.37 -55.19 23.97
N LYS A 156 -2.68 -55.35 23.71
CA LYS A 156 -3.41 -54.63 22.67
C LYS A 156 -3.50 -53.12 22.90
N ALA A 157 -3.65 -52.69 24.15
CA ALA A 157 -3.62 -51.26 24.49
C ALA A 157 -2.23 -50.66 24.26
N LYS A 158 -1.16 -51.38 24.64
CA LYS A 158 0.22 -50.95 24.42
C LYS A 158 0.56 -50.81 22.94
N SER A 159 0.12 -51.73 22.07
CA SER A 159 0.39 -51.62 20.63
C SER A 159 -0.40 -50.48 19.96
N ILE A 160 -1.64 -50.21 20.39
CA ILE A 160 -2.40 -49.03 19.93
C ILE A 160 -1.67 -47.73 20.30
N LEU A 161 -1.21 -47.59 21.55
CA LEU A 161 -0.49 -46.41 22.02
C LEU A 161 0.88 -46.25 21.32
N LEU A 162 1.64 -47.33 21.15
CA LEU A 162 2.92 -47.32 20.44
C LEU A 162 2.75 -46.84 18.99
N ASN A 163 1.76 -47.39 18.28
CA ASN A 163 1.49 -47.00 16.89
C ASN A 163 1.04 -45.54 16.76
N ALA A 164 0.28 -45.03 17.74
CA ALA A 164 -0.12 -43.61 17.77
C ALA A 164 1.09 -42.67 17.97
N VAL A 165 2.02 -43.02 18.86
CA VAL A 165 3.26 -42.26 19.08
C VAL A 165 4.15 -42.28 17.83
N ILE A 166 4.31 -43.43 17.18
CA ILE A 166 5.07 -43.55 15.93
C ILE A 166 4.45 -42.67 14.83
N GLY A 167 3.12 -42.69 14.67
CA GLY A 167 2.42 -41.84 13.72
C GLY A 167 2.61 -40.34 14.00
N LEU A 168 2.54 -39.93 15.27
CA LEU A 168 2.75 -38.53 15.68
C LEU A 168 4.18 -38.06 15.39
N VAL A 169 5.20 -38.88 15.67
CA VAL A 169 6.60 -38.56 15.35
C VAL A 169 6.79 -38.36 13.84
N ILE A 170 6.23 -39.24 13.00
CA ILE A 170 6.33 -39.12 11.53
C ILE A 170 5.70 -37.80 11.05
N ILE A 171 4.54 -37.41 11.57
CA ILE A 171 3.84 -36.16 11.22
C ILE A 171 4.69 -34.93 11.59
N LEU A 172 5.26 -34.91 12.81
CA LEU A 172 6.09 -33.80 13.28
C LEU A 172 7.40 -33.68 12.51
N SER A 173 8.07 -34.81 12.20
CA SER A 173 9.27 -34.83 11.37
C SER A 173 8.99 -34.36 9.95
N ALA A 174 7.87 -34.75 9.34
CA ALA A 174 7.50 -34.30 8.00
C ALA A 174 7.27 -32.78 7.94
N PHE A 175 6.56 -32.22 8.94
CA PHE A 175 6.35 -30.77 9.05
C PHE A 175 7.68 -29.99 9.19
N GLY A 176 8.59 -30.46 10.05
CA GLY A 176 9.91 -29.84 10.23
C GLY A 176 10.76 -29.85 8.96
N ILE A 177 10.75 -30.96 8.20
CA ILE A 177 11.47 -31.07 6.92
C ILE A 177 10.90 -30.10 5.87
N VAL A 178 9.57 -30.01 5.75
CA VAL A 178 8.93 -29.08 4.80
C VAL A 178 9.28 -27.63 5.14
N THR A 179 9.18 -27.24 6.42
CA THR A 179 9.52 -25.88 6.87
C THR A 179 11.00 -25.56 6.62
N TYR A 180 11.91 -26.49 6.92
CA TYR A 180 13.35 -26.32 6.66
C TYR A 180 13.65 -26.09 5.17
N VAL A 181 13.04 -26.87 4.27
CA VAL A 181 13.23 -26.74 2.81
C VAL A 181 12.64 -25.42 2.30
N ILE A 182 11.49 -24.99 2.81
CA ILE A 182 10.87 -23.70 2.45
C ILE A 182 11.77 -22.53 2.87
N ASN A 183 12.25 -22.52 4.12
CA ASN A 183 13.12 -21.44 4.61
C ASN A 183 14.42 -21.36 3.80
N LYS A 184 15.04 -22.52 3.47
CA LYS A 184 16.23 -22.58 2.61
C LYS A 184 15.97 -22.23 1.14
N PHE A 185 14.73 -22.30 0.67
CA PHE A 185 14.37 -21.83 -0.68
C PHE A 185 14.22 -20.30 -0.72
N ASN A 186 13.61 -19.70 0.32
CA ASN A 186 13.51 -18.25 0.44
C ASN A 186 14.88 -17.59 0.63
N GLU A 187 15.76 -18.19 1.45
CA GLU A 187 17.16 -17.77 1.65
C GLU A 187 17.94 -17.68 0.32
N VAL A 188 17.66 -18.59 -0.63
CA VAL A 188 18.30 -18.66 -1.95
C VAL A 188 17.66 -17.74 -2.98
N MET A 189 16.37 -17.39 -2.84
CA MET A 189 15.67 -16.46 -3.73
C MET A 189 15.81 -14.98 -3.32
N PHE A 190 16.00 -14.70 -2.03
CA PHE A 190 16.00 -13.34 -1.47
C PHE A 190 17.29 -12.99 -0.71
N GLY A 191 18.41 -13.63 -1.05
CA GLY A 191 19.76 -13.10 -0.79
C GLY A 191 20.23 -13.06 0.66
N ALA A 192 19.69 -13.88 1.57
CA ALA A 192 20.10 -13.87 2.97
C ALA A 192 21.43 -14.62 3.19
N GLY A 193 22.56 -13.93 2.98
CA GLY A 193 23.91 -14.41 3.31
C GLY A 193 24.02 -14.75 4.80
N GLY A 194 24.36 -16.01 5.12
CA GLY A 194 24.15 -16.53 6.47
C GLY A 194 25.20 -16.15 7.51
N ASP A 195 24.81 -15.35 8.50
CA ASP A 195 25.12 -15.61 9.90
C ASP A 195 23.90 -15.29 10.79
N GLY A 196 23.94 -15.63 12.08
CA GLY A 196 22.78 -15.71 12.98
C GLY A 196 22.07 -14.41 13.39
N GLN A 197 22.27 -13.30 12.68
CA GLN A 197 21.49 -12.06 12.85
C GLN A 197 20.21 -12.14 12.00
N ALA A 198 19.05 -12.15 12.66
CA ALA A 198 17.77 -12.13 11.97
C ALA A 198 17.44 -10.70 11.52
N ILE A 199 18.08 -10.24 10.44
CA ILE A 199 17.57 -9.08 9.69
C ILE A 199 16.16 -9.43 9.24
N SER A 200 15.19 -8.62 9.64
CA SER A 200 13.80 -8.78 9.19
C SER A 200 13.73 -8.43 7.71
N VAL A 201 13.75 -9.44 6.83
CA VAL A 201 13.19 -9.32 5.46
C VAL A 201 11.65 -9.34 5.52
N GLY A 202 11.18 -8.44 6.36
CA GLY A 202 9.82 -8.08 6.67
C GLY A 202 9.91 -6.60 6.99
N PHE A 203 9.60 -5.81 5.95
CA PHE A 203 9.27 -4.40 5.98
C PHE A 203 8.83 -3.91 7.37
N ASP A 204 9.49 -2.86 7.88
CA ASP A 204 9.39 -2.47 9.28
C ASP A 204 7.96 -2.05 9.69
N ILE A 205 7.66 -2.20 10.98
CA ILE A 205 6.32 -2.00 11.56
C ILE A 205 5.83 -0.54 11.40
N SER A 206 6.76 0.36 11.08
CA SER A 206 6.61 1.78 10.75
C SER A 206 5.89 2.09 9.43
N GLY A 207 5.75 1.11 8.53
CA GLY A 207 5.37 1.30 7.13
C GLY A 207 4.15 2.16 6.80
N ASN A 208 3.22 2.23 7.76
CA ASN A 208 2.06 3.10 7.76
C ASN A 208 2.43 4.61 7.69
N ALA A 209 3.71 4.97 7.86
CA ALA A 209 4.21 6.34 7.80
C ALA A 209 3.98 7.03 6.45
N LEU A 210 4.07 6.31 5.32
CA LEU A 210 3.81 6.87 3.99
C LEU A 210 2.30 6.91 3.70
N GLY A 211 1.78 8.13 3.59
CA GLY A 211 0.37 8.43 3.46
C GLY A 211 -0.37 8.42 4.81
N GLY A 212 -0.24 7.34 5.57
CA GLY A 212 -0.95 7.14 6.86
C GLY A 212 -0.31 7.84 8.08
N GLY A 213 0.91 8.36 7.94
CA GLY A 213 1.65 9.04 9.00
C GLY A 213 2.30 10.32 8.50
N ILE A 214 3.55 10.56 8.89
CA ILE A 214 4.26 11.84 8.70
C ILE A 214 4.70 12.10 7.24
N LEU A 215 4.91 11.04 6.45
CA LEU A 215 5.41 11.12 5.09
C LEU A 215 4.27 11.28 4.09
N ASN A 216 4.42 12.22 3.16
CA ASN A 216 3.47 12.47 2.07
C ASN A 216 3.96 11.88 0.73
N SER A 217 5.26 11.87 0.47
CA SER A 217 5.87 11.33 -0.75
C SER A 217 7.31 10.86 -0.53
N VAL A 218 7.74 9.84 -1.30
CA VAL A 218 9.15 9.44 -1.40
C VAL A 218 9.50 9.14 -2.86
N TYR A 219 10.73 9.40 -3.26
CA TYR A 219 11.28 9.10 -4.57
C TYR A 219 12.73 8.58 -4.44
N PRO A 220 13.16 7.56 -5.20
CA PRO A 220 12.36 6.71 -6.07
C PRO A 220 11.25 5.96 -5.31
N GLU A 221 10.19 5.56 -6.00
CA GLU A 221 8.99 5.01 -5.35
C GLU A 221 9.25 3.64 -4.68
N PRO A 222 8.52 3.26 -3.61
CA PRO A 222 8.59 1.93 -3.01
C PRO A 222 8.28 0.82 -4.02
N GLY A 223 9.26 -0.04 -4.27
CA GLY A 223 9.18 -1.11 -5.25
C GLY A 223 9.39 -0.66 -6.70
N ALA A 224 9.95 0.53 -6.94
CA ALA A 224 10.37 0.94 -8.28
C ALA A 224 11.54 0.07 -8.79
N HIS A 225 11.57 -0.16 -10.10
CA HIS A 225 12.60 -0.91 -10.82
C HIS A 225 13.05 -0.08 -12.03
N GLU A 226 14.13 -0.50 -12.69
CA GLU A 226 14.71 0.19 -13.84
C GLU A 226 15.12 1.65 -13.55
N ILE A 227 15.41 1.99 -12.29
CA ILE A 227 15.78 3.34 -11.86
C ILE A 227 17.20 3.71 -12.36
N PRO A 228 17.44 4.92 -12.91
CA PRO A 228 18.75 5.33 -13.40
C PRO A 228 19.78 5.49 -12.27
N ARG A 229 21.06 5.26 -12.60
CA ARG A 229 22.15 5.24 -11.61
C ARG A 229 22.46 6.61 -11.01
N ASN A 230 22.26 7.68 -11.77
CA ASN A 230 22.43 9.09 -11.35
C ASN A 230 21.18 9.66 -10.65
N THR A 231 20.26 8.84 -10.14
CA THR A 231 19.04 9.36 -9.52
C THR A 231 19.29 10.02 -8.16
N LEU A 232 18.60 11.14 -7.92
CA LEU A 232 18.45 11.76 -6.60
C LEU A 232 17.40 11.00 -5.78
N ILE A 233 17.49 11.10 -4.45
CA ILE A 233 16.48 10.56 -3.52
C ILE A 233 15.75 11.77 -2.90
N MET A 234 14.42 11.75 -2.88
CA MET A 234 13.62 12.88 -2.37
C MET A 234 12.54 12.39 -1.41
N VAL A 235 12.33 13.14 -0.32
CA VAL A 235 11.38 12.79 0.74
C VAL A 235 10.57 14.03 1.11
N GLY A 236 9.25 13.90 1.11
CA GLY A 236 8.29 14.95 1.50
C GLY A 236 7.48 14.56 2.72
N PHE A 237 7.43 15.45 3.71
CA PHE A 237 6.75 15.32 5.00
C PHE A 237 5.55 16.28 5.08
N LYS A 238 4.65 16.05 6.03
CA LYS A 238 3.47 16.91 6.28
C LYS A 238 3.76 18.08 7.23
N GLU A 239 4.56 17.81 8.26
CA GLU A 239 5.05 18.79 9.23
C GLU A 239 6.50 19.18 8.94
N GLU A 240 6.89 20.35 9.42
CA GLU A 240 8.24 20.91 9.31
C GLU A 240 9.25 20.10 10.14
N LEU A 241 10.43 19.82 9.59
CA LEU A 241 11.50 19.08 10.28
C LEU A 241 12.49 19.98 11.02
N ASP A 242 13.14 19.44 12.05
CA ASP A 242 14.34 20.06 12.63
C ASP A 242 15.53 19.77 11.71
N THR A 243 16.04 20.83 11.07
CA THR A 243 17.13 20.72 10.09
C THR A 243 18.45 20.27 10.71
N GLU A 244 18.68 20.47 12.02
CA GLU A 244 19.87 19.96 12.71
C GLU A 244 19.84 18.42 12.87
N THR A 245 18.67 17.77 12.69
CA THR A 245 18.56 16.29 12.66
C THR A 245 18.69 15.68 11.26
N VAL A 246 18.70 16.50 10.21
CA VAL A 246 18.83 16.04 8.81
C VAL A 246 20.15 16.47 8.19
N ILE A 247 20.67 17.65 8.57
CA ILE A 247 21.88 18.26 8.01
C ILE A 247 22.93 18.53 9.09
N VAL A 248 24.18 18.18 8.80
CA VAL A 248 25.37 18.65 9.51
C VAL A 248 26.34 19.36 8.58
N ASN A 249 26.97 20.41 9.09
CA ASN A 249 28.06 21.11 8.40
C ASN A 249 29.36 20.96 9.21
N PRO A 250 30.08 19.83 9.06
CA PRO A 250 31.28 19.54 9.84
C PRO A 250 32.32 20.65 9.64
N TYR A 251 32.90 21.14 10.74
CA TYR A 251 33.83 22.27 10.79
C TYR A 251 33.28 23.61 10.25
N GLY A 252 31.96 23.72 10.01
CA GLY A 252 31.34 24.91 9.45
C GLY A 252 31.57 25.11 7.94
N GLN A 253 31.93 24.04 7.22
CA GLN A 253 32.02 24.05 5.77
C GLN A 253 30.74 23.44 5.18
N VAL A 254 30.12 24.16 4.24
CA VAL A 254 29.02 23.66 3.41
C VAL A 254 29.58 23.05 2.11
N PRO A 255 28.87 22.10 1.47
CA PRO A 255 29.15 21.66 0.09
C PRO A 255 29.20 22.84 -0.90
N PRO A 256 30.00 22.77 -1.98
CA PRO A 256 30.02 23.80 -3.01
C PRO A 256 28.66 24.05 -3.67
N GLU A 257 27.85 23.01 -3.89
CA GLU A 257 26.46 23.11 -4.39
C GLU A 257 25.57 24.00 -3.51
N CYS A 258 25.84 24.05 -2.20
CA CYS A 258 25.10 24.85 -1.22
C CYS A 258 25.55 26.32 -1.17
N ALA A 259 26.60 26.71 -1.91
CA ALA A 259 27.27 27.99 -1.71
C ALA A 259 26.45 29.19 -2.24
N GLY A 260 25.82 29.92 -1.32
CA GLY A 260 25.03 31.11 -1.64
C GLY A 260 23.53 30.84 -1.82
N LEU A 261 23.07 29.62 -1.53
CA LEU A 261 21.64 29.32 -1.50
C LEU A 261 20.98 29.91 -0.25
N ALA A 262 19.70 30.27 -0.37
CA ALA A 262 18.86 30.75 0.72
C ALA A 262 18.15 29.63 1.52
N ILE A 263 18.55 28.37 1.32
CA ILE A 263 17.93 27.17 1.92
C ILE A 263 18.89 26.43 2.87
N ALA A 264 18.33 25.61 3.77
CA ALA A 264 19.12 24.71 4.60
C ALA A 264 19.76 23.62 3.72
N CYS A 265 21.09 23.66 3.60
CA CYS A 265 21.87 22.79 2.73
C CYS A 265 23.19 22.43 3.42
N GLY A 266 23.63 21.17 3.27
CA GLY A 266 24.83 20.66 3.94
C GLY A 266 25.06 19.17 3.66
N TYR A 267 25.78 18.49 4.55
CA TYR A 267 25.98 17.04 4.48
C TYR A 267 24.95 16.30 5.33
N LEU A 268 24.65 15.04 5.00
CA LEU A 268 23.70 14.22 5.79
C LEU A 268 24.11 14.10 7.27
N ALA A 269 23.17 14.36 8.18
CA ALA A 269 23.36 14.19 9.61
C ALA A 269 23.56 12.71 10.01
N GLY A 270 24.57 12.49 10.88
CA GLY A 270 24.82 11.24 11.59
C GLY A 270 24.91 9.99 10.72
N THR A 271 26.13 9.60 10.38
CA THR A 271 26.48 8.40 9.60
C THR A 271 27.28 7.38 10.41
N ALA A 272 27.46 7.62 11.71
CA ALA A 272 28.13 6.68 12.60
C ALA A 272 27.38 5.33 12.59
N PRO A 273 28.05 4.19 12.33
CA PRO A 273 27.37 2.90 12.10
C PRO A 273 26.43 2.43 13.23
N ASP A 274 26.58 3.00 14.43
CA ASP A 274 25.81 2.64 15.62
C ASP A 274 24.45 3.39 15.72
N ASN A 275 24.26 4.54 15.06
CA ASN A 275 22.98 5.29 15.08
C ASN A 275 22.88 6.37 13.97
N PRO A 276 22.46 6.02 12.74
CA PRO A 276 22.26 6.98 11.66
C PRO A 276 20.90 7.70 11.71
N PHE A 277 20.78 8.90 11.12
CA PHE A 277 19.47 9.55 10.94
C PHE A 277 18.76 9.03 9.68
N VAL A 278 19.47 9.02 8.54
CA VAL A 278 19.10 8.33 7.30
C VAL A 278 20.18 7.31 6.97
N SER A 279 19.79 6.14 6.44
CA SER A 279 20.72 5.12 5.97
C SER A 279 20.28 4.56 4.63
N ILE A 280 21.21 4.48 3.67
CA ILE A 280 20.98 3.92 2.34
C ILE A 280 21.91 2.73 2.15
N LEU A 281 21.32 1.54 2.11
CA LEU A 281 21.99 0.26 2.11
C LEU A 281 21.96 -0.36 0.70
N ASN A 282 23.13 -0.66 0.14
CA ASN A 282 23.26 -1.53 -1.03
C ASN A 282 22.95 -2.97 -0.61
N LEU A 283 21.91 -3.58 -1.20
CA LEU A 283 21.46 -4.91 -0.82
C LEU A 283 22.38 -6.03 -1.33
N SER A 284 23.18 -5.78 -2.36
CA SER A 284 24.06 -6.78 -2.98
C SER A 284 25.31 -7.10 -2.16
N ASP A 285 25.85 -6.11 -1.43
CA ASP A 285 27.05 -6.25 -0.60
C ASP A 285 26.83 -5.90 0.89
N GLN A 286 25.63 -5.42 1.25
CA GLN A 286 25.24 -4.99 2.60
C GLN A 286 26.09 -3.82 3.14
N THR A 287 26.62 -2.96 2.25
CA THR A 287 27.30 -1.72 2.63
C THR A 287 26.32 -0.53 2.64
N ALA A 288 26.46 0.35 3.62
CA ALA A 288 25.82 1.66 3.59
C ALA A 288 26.64 2.61 2.72
N LEU A 289 25.99 3.56 2.03
CA LEU A 289 26.70 4.62 1.32
C LEU A 289 27.44 5.52 2.33
N GLU A 290 28.72 5.80 2.06
CA GLU A 290 29.62 6.54 2.95
C GLU A 290 29.41 8.06 2.92
N THR A 291 29.98 8.74 3.92
CA THR A 291 29.65 10.09 4.45
C THR A 291 29.41 11.31 3.56
N GLU A 292 29.74 11.31 2.26
CA GLU A 292 29.95 12.56 1.50
C GLU A 292 28.68 13.07 0.76
N GLN A 293 27.52 12.64 1.24
CA GLN A 293 26.19 12.89 0.64
C GLN A 293 25.70 14.31 0.94
N VAL A 294 25.26 15.02 -0.09
CA VAL A 294 24.69 16.37 0.03
C VAL A 294 23.19 16.27 0.27
N VAL A 295 22.68 17.12 1.16
CA VAL A 295 21.24 17.25 1.43
C VAL A 295 20.85 18.72 1.37
N ALA A 296 19.80 19.00 0.60
CA ALA A 296 19.18 20.31 0.44
C ALA A 296 17.70 20.23 0.82
N MET A 297 17.25 21.07 1.75
CA MET A 297 15.87 21.12 2.20
C MET A 297 15.10 22.26 1.52
N SER A 298 13.79 22.07 1.31
CA SER A 298 12.92 23.17 0.87
C SER A 298 12.81 24.27 1.94
N PRO A 299 12.46 25.53 1.57
CA PRO A 299 12.35 26.63 2.52
C PRO A 299 11.37 26.43 3.70
N ASP A 300 10.38 25.53 3.54
CA ASP A 300 9.42 25.13 4.56
C ASP A 300 9.93 24.01 5.49
N ASN A 301 11.15 23.49 5.26
CA ASN A 301 11.76 22.34 5.93
C ASN A 301 10.90 21.04 5.88
N LYS A 302 9.95 20.93 4.95
CA LYS A 302 9.09 19.73 4.81
C LYS A 302 9.60 18.74 3.76
N ASN A 303 10.41 19.18 2.81
CA ASN A 303 10.99 18.30 1.79
C ASN A 303 12.50 18.34 1.91
N PHE A 304 13.16 17.21 1.67
CA PHE A 304 14.59 17.20 1.42
C PHE A 304 14.93 16.39 0.17
N VAL A 305 15.89 16.92 -0.57
CA VAL A 305 16.55 16.29 -1.70
C VAL A 305 17.91 15.84 -1.22
N PHE A 306 18.23 14.59 -1.51
CA PHE A 306 19.46 13.90 -1.13
C PHE A 306 20.18 13.50 -2.41
N ASP A 307 21.47 13.86 -2.49
CA ASP A 307 22.36 13.42 -3.55
C ASP A 307 23.25 12.25 -3.05
N PRO A 308 23.14 11.04 -3.66
CA PRO A 308 23.93 9.87 -3.26
C PRO A 308 25.42 9.91 -3.62
N TYR A 309 25.85 10.82 -4.51
CA TYR A 309 27.23 10.89 -5.04
C TYR A 309 27.89 12.27 -4.85
N GLY A 310 27.08 13.32 -4.69
CA GLY A 310 27.50 14.70 -4.42
C GLY A 310 28.53 15.20 -5.44
N GLN A 311 29.63 15.74 -4.92
CA GLN A 311 30.73 16.33 -5.70
C GLN A 311 31.50 15.37 -6.64
N ASN A 312 31.11 14.09 -6.77
CA ASN A 312 31.84 13.11 -7.57
C ASN A 312 31.01 12.59 -8.75
N GLU A 313 31.13 13.30 -9.89
CA GLU A 313 30.51 12.98 -11.19
C GLU A 313 30.79 11.56 -11.74
N PHE A 314 31.70 10.80 -11.13
CA PHE A 314 32.02 9.41 -11.51
C PHE A 314 31.44 8.35 -10.53
N LEU A 315 30.87 8.78 -9.41
CA LEU A 315 30.09 7.93 -8.52
C LEU A 315 28.62 8.02 -8.89
N HIS A 316 27.97 6.86 -8.98
CA HIS A 316 26.54 6.72 -9.21
C HIS A 316 26.08 5.46 -8.46
N LEU A 317 24.78 5.34 -8.18
CA LEU A 317 24.21 4.14 -7.56
C LEU A 317 24.44 2.88 -8.42
N GLY A 318 24.59 1.72 -7.79
CA GLY A 318 24.74 0.42 -8.45
C GLY A 318 25.98 0.30 -9.33
N ASP A 319 26.08 -0.81 -10.06
CA ASP A 319 27.16 -1.09 -11.01
C ASP A 319 26.69 -1.02 -12.47
N ALA A 320 27.59 -0.69 -13.39
CA ALA A 320 27.33 -0.70 -14.83
C ALA A 320 27.18 -2.13 -15.41
N THR A 321 27.40 -3.19 -14.63
CA THR A 321 27.27 -4.58 -15.11
C THR A 321 25.88 -5.21 -14.90
N GLY A 322 25.03 -4.67 -14.01
CA GLY A 322 23.71 -5.23 -13.74
C GLY A 322 22.94 -4.52 -12.63
N PRO A 323 21.66 -4.88 -12.42
CA PRO A 323 20.79 -4.21 -11.46
C PRO A 323 21.28 -4.37 -10.02
N THR A 324 21.06 -3.33 -9.21
CA THR A 324 21.45 -3.27 -7.80
C THR A 324 20.28 -2.77 -6.96
N GLY A 325 19.83 -3.59 -6.01
CA GLY A 325 18.78 -3.21 -5.07
C GLY A 325 19.31 -2.30 -3.96
N TYR A 326 18.56 -1.26 -3.62
CA TYR A 326 18.83 -0.36 -2.51
C TYR A 326 17.68 -0.36 -1.50
N ALA A 327 18.00 -0.11 -0.23
CA ALA A 327 17.03 0.19 0.82
C ALA A 327 17.34 1.56 1.44
N VAL A 328 16.36 2.46 1.46
CA VAL A 328 16.44 3.75 2.15
C VAL A 328 15.69 3.63 3.47
N THR A 329 16.32 4.03 4.58
CA THR A 329 15.73 3.99 5.93
C THR A 329 15.82 5.36 6.57
N LEU A 330 14.68 5.92 6.93
CA LEU A 330 14.53 7.13 7.75
C LEU A 330 14.30 6.68 9.18
N THR A 331 15.15 7.06 10.14
CA THR A 331 15.06 6.52 11.51
C THR A 331 14.22 7.37 12.45
N GLU A 332 13.89 6.81 13.63
CA GLU A 332 13.25 7.53 14.74
C GLU A 332 14.09 8.68 15.34
N ASN A 333 15.32 8.90 14.86
CA ASN A 333 16.17 10.03 15.25
C ASN A 333 15.78 11.36 14.57
N ILE A 334 14.99 11.34 13.49
CA ILE A 334 14.57 12.56 12.80
C ILE A 334 13.47 13.25 13.64
N ASP A 335 13.75 14.46 14.11
CA ASP A 335 12.79 15.28 14.86
C ASP A 335 12.07 16.29 13.95
N LYS A 336 10.88 16.68 14.38
CA LYS A 336 10.12 17.80 13.82
C LYS A 336 10.58 19.12 14.42
N ALA A 337 10.35 20.24 13.75
CA ALA A 337 10.72 21.59 14.20
C ALA A 337 10.11 22.00 15.57
N ASN A 338 9.13 21.23 16.08
CA ASN A 338 8.57 21.37 17.43
C ASN A 338 9.27 20.51 18.51
N GLY A 339 10.39 19.86 18.20
CA GLY A 339 11.18 19.04 19.11
C GLY A 339 10.47 17.75 19.54
N GLN A 340 9.70 17.14 18.63
CA GLN A 340 9.07 15.82 18.80
C GLN A 340 9.49 14.92 17.63
N PRO A 341 9.70 13.60 17.86
CA PRO A 341 10.07 12.68 16.79
C PRO A 341 9.07 12.70 15.62
N ALA A 342 9.59 12.68 14.40
CA ALA A 342 8.79 12.54 13.18
C ALA A 342 8.12 11.16 13.11
N PHE A 343 8.79 10.12 13.63
CA PHE A 343 8.28 8.75 13.70
C PHE A 343 8.01 8.35 15.15
N LEU A 344 6.81 7.82 15.43
CA LEU A 344 6.38 7.49 16.80
C LEU A 344 6.85 6.10 17.29
N LEU A 345 7.19 5.20 16.37
CA LEU A 345 7.63 3.83 16.62
C LEU A 345 8.47 3.35 15.43
N GLY A 346 9.79 3.19 15.59
CA GLY A 346 10.67 2.75 14.52
C GLY A 346 10.83 3.78 13.40
N GLY A 347 11.37 3.35 12.26
CA GLY A 347 11.73 4.24 11.15
C GLY A 347 11.22 3.71 9.81
N TYR A 348 10.86 4.59 8.88
CA TYR A 348 10.33 4.17 7.58
C TYR A 348 11.43 3.67 6.63
N THR A 349 11.32 2.40 6.21
CA THR A 349 12.19 1.79 5.19
C THR A 349 11.43 1.49 3.92
N TRP A 350 11.97 1.90 2.77
CA TRP A 350 11.52 1.44 1.44
C TRP A 350 12.68 0.96 0.57
N TYR A 351 12.34 0.34 -0.55
CA TYR A 351 13.27 -0.36 -1.44
C TYR A 351 13.05 0.06 -2.90
N PHE A 352 14.11 0.10 -3.70
CA PHE A 352 14.04 0.25 -5.16
C PHE A 352 15.22 -0.47 -5.84
N GLU A 353 15.07 -0.81 -7.13
CA GLU A 353 16.12 -1.43 -7.94
C GLU A 353 16.68 -0.42 -8.96
N VAL A 354 17.97 -0.13 -8.82
CA VAL A 354 18.76 0.68 -9.75
C VAL A 354 19.25 -0.20 -10.88
N SER A 355 19.12 0.29 -12.11
CA SER A 355 19.55 -0.38 -13.34
C SER A 355 21.03 -0.14 -13.65
N ASN A 356 21.48 -0.55 -14.84
CA ASN A 356 22.87 -0.35 -15.29
C ASN A 356 23.08 0.89 -16.18
N PHE A 357 22.05 1.73 -16.37
CA PHE A 357 22.09 2.93 -17.24
C PHE A 357 22.07 4.25 -16.45
N LEU A 358 22.45 5.34 -17.11
CA LEU A 358 22.28 6.72 -16.64
C LEU A 358 21.12 7.34 -17.41
N ASP A 359 20.31 8.17 -16.77
CA ASP A 359 19.38 9.02 -17.51
C ASP A 359 20.08 10.30 -17.94
N LEU A 360 19.91 10.63 -19.21
CA LEU A 360 20.45 11.81 -19.89
C LEU A 360 19.34 12.55 -20.63
N THR A 361 18.09 12.22 -20.33
CA THR A 361 16.90 12.81 -20.94
C THR A 361 16.50 14.04 -20.14
N PRO A 362 16.47 15.25 -20.73
CA PRO A 362 15.99 16.41 -20.01
C PRO A 362 14.47 16.32 -19.76
N PRO A 363 13.96 16.75 -18.61
CA PRO A 363 12.52 16.78 -18.37
C PRO A 363 11.87 17.84 -19.24
N GLN A 364 10.59 17.64 -19.57
CA GLN A 364 9.80 18.53 -20.41
C GLN A 364 8.50 18.93 -19.70
N VAL A 365 7.89 20.04 -20.11
CA VAL A 365 6.59 20.48 -19.57
C VAL A 365 5.45 19.78 -20.30
N ALA A 366 4.61 19.06 -19.55
CA ALA A 366 3.53 18.22 -20.06
C ALA A 366 2.15 18.92 -20.06
N GLU A 367 1.83 19.72 -19.03
CA GLU A 367 0.64 20.58 -18.97
C GLU A 367 1.01 21.87 -18.21
N VAL A 368 0.42 22.99 -18.64
CA VAL A 368 0.36 24.21 -17.82
C VAL A 368 -1.07 24.69 -17.64
N ILE A 369 -1.34 25.24 -16.45
CA ILE A 369 -2.61 25.84 -16.07
C ILE A 369 -2.29 27.18 -15.37
N PRO A 370 -3.06 28.26 -15.58
CA PRO A 370 -4.16 28.40 -16.53
C PRO A 370 -3.66 28.74 -17.94
N LEU A 371 -4.57 28.63 -18.91
CA LEU A 371 -4.37 29.00 -20.32
C LEU A 371 -5.56 29.82 -20.82
N GLY A 372 -5.31 30.76 -21.74
CA GLY A 372 -6.33 31.58 -22.38
C GLY A 372 -6.39 33.02 -21.88
N ASN A 373 -7.44 33.75 -22.31
CA ASN A 373 -7.54 35.21 -22.19
C ASN A 373 -8.69 35.68 -21.28
N ASP A 374 -9.31 34.76 -20.53
CA ASP A 374 -10.49 35.03 -19.70
C ASP A 374 -10.44 34.12 -18.46
N VAL A 375 -9.38 34.28 -17.67
CA VAL A 375 -9.10 33.47 -16.48
C VAL A 375 -9.58 34.20 -15.23
N TYR A 376 -10.34 33.54 -14.36
CA TYR A 376 -10.75 34.12 -13.08
C TYR A 376 -9.54 34.46 -12.20
N MET A 377 -9.55 35.63 -11.55
CA MET A 377 -8.35 36.13 -10.87
C MET A 377 -7.91 35.30 -9.65
N ASN A 378 -8.77 34.45 -9.11
CA ASN A 378 -8.41 33.48 -8.06
C ASN A 378 -7.83 32.15 -8.57
N ALA A 379 -7.42 32.06 -9.84
CA ALA A 379 -6.73 30.88 -10.36
C ALA A 379 -5.34 30.70 -9.73
N VAL A 380 -5.01 29.48 -9.30
CA VAL A 380 -3.62 29.04 -9.06
C VAL A 380 -2.92 28.79 -10.40
N VAL A 381 -1.60 28.87 -10.41
CA VAL A 381 -0.77 28.51 -11.57
C VAL A 381 -0.15 27.14 -11.32
N GLN A 382 -0.18 26.23 -12.29
CA GLN A 382 0.40 24.89 -12.18
C GLN A 382 1.25 24.54 -13.41
N ILE A 383 2.33 23.79 -13.16
CA ILE A 383 3.19 23.19 -14.18
C ILE A 383 3.31 21.70 -13.86
N ASP A 384 2.85 20.84 -14.77
CA ASP A 384 3.13 19.40 -14.76
C ASP A 384 4.33 19.13 -15.66
N PHE A 385 5.33 18.39 -15.14
CA PHE A 385 6.49 17.91 -15.89
C PHE A 385 6.30 16.45 -16.35
N SER A 386 7.10 16.01 -17.33
CA SER A 386 7.17 14.62 -17.81
C SER A 386 7.42 13.62 -16.68
N GLU A 387 8.27 14.02 -15.73
CA GLU A 387 8.81 13.18 -14.66
C GLU A 387 9.05 13.98 -13.36
N ALA A 388 9.73 13.35 -12.41
CA ALA A 388 10.06 13.98 -11.14
C ALA A 388 11.17 15.02 -11.34
N VAL A 389 10.96 16.23 -10.82
CA VAL A 389 11.92 17.33 -10.83
C VAL A 389 12.48 17.60 -9.44
N ASN A 390 13.67 18.19 -9.38
CA ASN A 390 14.39 18.48 -8.14
C ASN A 390 13.57 19.41 -7.23
N ALA A 391 13.07 18.87 -6.11
CA ALA A 391 12.17 19.57 -5.20
C ALA A 391 12.81 20.82 -4.56
N ALA A 392 14.11 20.76 -4.24
CA ALA A 392 14.84 21.89 -3.63
C ALA A 392 15.07 23.05 -4.63
N ALA A 393 15.03 22.78 -5.94
CA ALA A 393 15.13 23.79 -6.99
C ALA A 393 13.76 24.36 -7.45
N THR A 394 12.65 23.81 -6.96
CA THR A 394 11.30 24.07 -7.48
C THR A 394 10.27 24.51 -6.43
N ILE A 395 10.53 24.26 -5.14
CA ILE A 395 9.76 24.81 -4.02
C ILE A 395 10.38 26.15 -3.59
N GLY A 396 9.56 27.19 -3.38
CA GLY A 396 10.03 28.40 -2.73
C GLY A 396 9.08 29.59 -2.70
N LEU A 397 9.42 30.55 -1.83
CA LEU A 397 8.63 31.77 -1.63
C LEU A 397 9.14 32.90 -2.55
N ALA A 398 8.26 33.40 -3.41
CA ALA A 398 8.46 34.59 -4.23
C ALA A 398 7.98 35.83 -3.45
N GLU A 399 8.93 36.60 -2.92
CA GLU A 399 8.70 37.82 -2.17
C GLU A 399 8.88 39.06 -3.05
N VAL A 400 7.92 39.98 -2.99
CA VAL A 400 7.91 41.22 -3.78
C VAL A 400 7.73 42.44 -2.90
N ASP A 401 8.36 43.54 -3.29
CA ASP A 401 8.26 44.83 -2.63
C ASP A 401 6.94 45.55 -2.96
N GLY A 402 6.69 46.69 -2.31
CA GLY A 402 5.49 47.52 -2.57
C GLY A 402 5.39 48.13 -3.98
N ASN A 403 6.39 47.93 -4.84
CA ASN A 403 6.37 48.30 -6.25
C ASN A 403 6.14 47.08 -7.19
N GLY A 404 6.13 45.86 -6.65
CA GLY A 404 6.05 44.61 -7.41
C GLY A 404 7.40 44.16 -7.99
N GLN A 405 8.53 44.52 -7.39
CA GLN A 405 9.85 43.97 -7.73
C GLN A 405 10.28 42.89 -6.74
N PHE A 406 11.02 41.89 -7.19
CA PHE A 406 11.58 40.87 -6.30
C PHE A 406 12.46 41.49 -5.20
N ILE A 407 12.28 40.99 -3.97
CA ILE A 407 13.16 41.26 -2.84
C ILE A 407 14.47 40.48 -3.04
N PRO A 408 15.65 40.99 -2.61
CA PRO A 408 16.90 40.23 -2.68
C PRO A 408 16.79 38.85 -2.03
N ASP A 409 17.55 37.89 -2.56
CA ASP A 409 17.67 36.50 -2.08
C ASP A 409 16.36 35.67 -2.10
N THR A 410 15.30 36.18 -2.75
CA THR A 410 14.03 35.46 -2.98
C THR A 410 14.16 34.32 -4.01
N PHE A 411 13.22 33.38 -4.00
CA PHE A 411 13.15 32.30 -4.98
C PHE A 411 12.84 32.83 -6.39
N THR A 412 13.64 32.47 -7.39
CA THR A 412 13.45 32.94 -8.78
C THR A 412 13.58 31.85 -9.86
N ASN A 413 13.62 30.56 -9.51
CA ASN A 413 13.70 29.48 -10.50
C ASN A 413 12.38 29.33 -11.27
N LEU A 414 11.26 29.68 -10.63
CA LEU A 414 9.95 29.85 -11.25
C LEU A 414 9.48 31.29 -11.01
N ARG A 415 8.79 31.90 -11.98
CA ARG A 415 8.42 33.33 -11.93
C ARG A 415 7.02 33.55 -12.49
N VAL A 416 6.20 34.32 -11.76
CA VAL A 416 4.91 34.85 -12.25
C VAL A 416 5.04 36.36 -12.36
N ALA A 417 4.92 36.90 -13.57
CA ALA A 417 5.13 38.31 -13.90
C ALA A 417 3.94 38.91 -14.66
N TYR A 418 3.85 40.24 -14.68
CA TYR A 418 2.87 41.01 -15.47
C TYR A 418 3.44 42.37 -15.85
N GLN A 419 2.77 43.09 -16.76
CA GLN A 419 3.13 44.46 -17.14
C GLN A 419 2.16 45.48 -16.55
N ASP A 420 2.69 46.47 -15.82
CA ASP A 420 1.92 47.61 -15.31
C ASP A 420 2.75 48.90 -15.41
N GLY A 421 2.13 50.00 -15.84
CA GLY A 421 2.80 51.29 -16.07
C GLY A 421 3.91 51.28 -17.12
N GLY A 422 4.10 50.17 -17.87
CA GLY A 422 5.26 49.94 -18.73
C GLY A 422 6.49 49.38 -18.02
N LEU A 423 6.30 48.79 -16.82
CA LEU A 423 7.31 48.07 -16.06
C LEU A 423 6.87 46.60 -15.88
N THR A 424 7.83 45.68 -15.97
CA THR A 424 7.63 44.31 -15.48
C THR A 424 7.48 44.33 -13.97
N LYS A 425 6.39 43.77 -13.47
CA LYS A 425 6.17 43.46 -12.05
C LYS A 425 6.05 41.95 -11.87
N TYR A 426 6.27 41.50 -10.65
CA TYR A 426 6.12 40.11 -10.22
C TYR A 426 4.94 39.96 -9.26
N VAL A 427 4.36 38.75 -9.21
CA VAL A 427 3.30 38.38 -8.27
C VAL A 427 3.95 37.67 -7.09
N GLY A 428 3.70 38.15 -5.88
CA GLY A 428 4.13 37.48 -4.66
C GLY A 428 3.31 36.22 -4.40
N GLY A 429 3.95 35.17 -3.89
CA GLY A 429 3.29 33.88 -3.65
C GLY A 429 4.27 32.75 -3.34
N GLU A 430 3.74 31.55 -3.16
CA GLU A 430 4.47 30.35 -2.78
C GLU A 430 4.38 29.29 -3.88
N PHE A 431 5.53 28.74 -4.29
CA PHE A 431 5.63 27.57 -5.15
C PHE A 431 5.79 26.32 -4.28
N VAL A 432 4.87 25.36 -4.41
CA VAL A 432 4.89 24.06 -3.71
C VAL A 432 4.81 22.90 -4.69
N ILE A 433 5.54 21.82 -4.43
CA ILE A 433 5.55 20.62 -5.30
C ILE A 433 4.62 19.51 -4.77
N SER A 434 4.12 18.70 -5.69
CA SER A 434 3.13 17.64 -5.44
C SER A 434 3.22 16.55 -6.52
N ASN A 435 2.26 15.62 -6.56
CA ASN A 435 2.12 14.64 -7.63
C ASN A 435 3.41 13.82 -7.88
N GLN A 436 3.97 13.23 -6.83
CA GLN A 436 5.27 12.52 -6.86
C GLN A 436 6.42 13.35 -7.45
N PHE A 437 6.52 14.61 -6.99
CA PHE A 437 7.51 15.59 -7.42
C PHE A 437 7.41 15.98 -8.91
N ARG A 438 6.21 15.87 -9.53
CA ARG A 438 5.98 16.18 -10.96
C ARG A 438 5.13 17.42 -11.22
N THR A 439 4.35 17.89 -10.24
CA THR A 439 3.53 19.10 -10.40
C THR A 439 3.95 20.17 -9.40
N VAL A 440 4.40 21.32 -9.90
CA VAL A 440 4.55 22.53 -9.07
C VAL A 440 3.28 23.38 -9.17
N THR A 441 2.79 23.85 -8.03
CA THR A 441 1.65 24.75 -7.88
C THR A 441 2.11 26.06 -7.27
N PHE A 442 1.77 27.20 -7.88
CA PHE A 442 1.96 28.53 -7.34
C PHE A 442 0.64 29.10 -6.83
N VAL A 443 0.64 29.54 -5.57
CA VAL A 443 -0.48 30.25 -4.93
C VAL A 443 -0.02 31.68 -4.66
N ALA A 444 -0.77 32.67 -5.15
CA ALA A 444 -0.49 34.07 -4.85
C ALA A 444 -0.65 34.36 -3.34
N ASN A 445 0.05 35.35 -2.80
CA ASN A 445 -0.07 35.77 -1.39
C ASN A 445 -0.92 37.04 -1.18
N THR A 446 -1.48 37.60 -2.25
CA THR A 446 -2.36 38.77 -2.20
C THR A 446 -3.83 38.32 -2.06
N PRO A 447 -4.55 38.66 -0.99
CA PRO A 447 -5.93 38.19 -0.81
C PRO A 447 -6.89 38.82 -1.83
N CYS A 448 -7.87 38.04 -2.28
CA CYS A 448 -9.02 38.52 -3.04
C CYS A 448 -9.91 39.39 -2.14
N LEU A 449 -10.32 40.56 -2.63
CA LEU A 449 -11.10 41.53 -1.87
C LEU A 449 -12.46 41.80 -2.51
N ASP A 450 -13.48 42.02 -1.67
CA ASP A 450 -14.81 42.46 -2.10
C ASP A 450 -14.90 43.99 -2.34
N ASP A 451 -16.07 44.45 -2.78
CA ASP A 451 -16.40 45.88 -2.96
C ASP A 451 -16.23 46.73 -1.67
N PHE A 452 -16.10 46.10 -0.51
CA PHE A 452 -15.90 46.71 0.81
C PHE A 452 -14.48 46.50 1.34
N ASN A 453 -13.55 46.05 0.50
CA ASN A 453 -12.14 45.80 0.82
C ASN A 453 -11.95 44.75 1.95
N GLN A 454 -12.85 43.76 2.05
CA GLN A 454 -12.75 42.63 2.97
C GLN A 454 -12.26 41.36 2.23
N PRO A 455 -11.48 40.47 2.86
CA PRO A 455 -11.10 39.19 2.27
C PRO A 455 -12.32 38.34 1.90
N ILE A 456 -12.30 37.79 0.68
CA ILE A 456 -13.33 36.86 0.19
C ILE A 456 -12.99 35.45 0.64
N GLN A 457 -14.03 34.69 1.00
CA GLN A 457 -13.92 33.31 1.46
C GLN A 457 -14.45 32.30 0.43
N ASN A 458 -13.80 31.15 0.34
CA ASN A 458 -14.22 30.01 -0.48
C ASN A 458 -15.34 29.18 0.18
N SER A 459 -15.72 28.07 -0.47
CA SER A 459 -16.72 27.10 -0.01
C SER A 459 -16.47 26.44 1.36
N CYS A 460 -15.26 26.55 1.93
CA CYS A 460 -14.91 26.06 3.27
C CYS A 460 -14.62 27.17 4.30
N GLY A 461 -14.77 28.45 3.92
CA GLY A 461 -14.60 29.60 4.82
C GLY A 461 -13.16 30.09 4.97
N GLU A 462 -12.26 29.67 4.07
CA GLU A 462 -10.85 30.11 4.04
C GLU A 462 -10.69 31.33 3.11
N GLU A 463 -9.74 32.21 3.40
CA GLU A 463 -9.43 33.36 2.53
C GLU A 463 -8.86 32.89 1.18
N VAL A 464 -9.37 33.48 0.09
CA VAL A 464 -8.95 33.19 -1.28
C VAL A 464 -7.90 34.19 -1.73
N TYR A 465 -6.89 33.76 -2.47
CA TYR A 465 -5.82 34.62 -2.98
C TYR A 465 -5.93 34.88 -4.49
N CYS A 466 -5.59 36.09 -4.90
CA CYS A 466 -5.82 36.59 -6.26
C CYS A 466 -4.51 36.97 -6.97
N LEU A 467 -4.41 36.55 -8.22
CA LEU A 467 -3.56 37.16 -9.24
C LEU A 467 -4.03 38.61 -9.52
N PRO A 468 -3.20 39.48 -10.11
CA PRO A 468 -3.62 40.81 -10.51
C PRO A 468 -4.84 40.77 -11.46
N PRO A 469 -5.90 41.56 -11.21
CA PRO A 469 -7.10 41.57 -12.05
C PRO A 469 -6.86 42.25 -13.40
N ALA A 470 -7.56 41.78 -14.44
CA ALA A 470 -7.53 42.32 -15.80
C ALA A 470 -6.11 42.44 -16.40
N ALA A 471 -5.18 41.57 -15.99
CA ALA A 471 -3.77 41.63 -16.31
C ALA A 471 -3.38 40.58 -17.36
N SER A 472 -2.36 40.88 -18.17
CA SER A 472 -1.67 39.86 -18.95
C SER A 472 -0.49 39.35 -18.12
N LEU A 473 -0.56 38.09 -17.71
CA LEU A 473 0.49 37.43 -16.96
C LEU A 473 1.41 36.64 -17.90
N HIS A 474 2.67 36.61 -17.52
CA HIS A 474 3.75 35.85 -18.14
C HIS A 474 4.35 34.96 -17.07
N VAL A 475 4.37 33.65 -17.30
CA VAL A 475 4.96 32.68 -16.37
C VAL A 475 6.20 32.07 -17.01
N THR A 476 7.28 31.96 -16.24
CA THR A 476 8.56 31.38 -16.68
C THR A 476 8.99 30.29 -15.72
N ALA A 477 9.33 29.11 -16.26
CA ALA A 477 10.20 28.15 -15.59
C ALA A 477 11.61 28.31 -16.14
N VAL A 478 12.56 28.62 -15.27
CA VAL A 478 13.97 28.80 -15.64
C VAL A 478 14.63 27.44 -15.64
N ALA A 479 15.25 27.05 -16.75
CA ALA A 479 16.04 25.84 -16.86
C ALA A 479 17.29 25.91 -15.97
N ALA A 480 17.77 24.78 -15.46
CA ALA A 480 19.01 24.74 -14.69
C ALA A 480 20.24 25.06 -15.57
N GLU A 481 21.26 25.68 -14.98
CA GLU A 481 22.57 25.77 -15.65
C GLU A 481 23.10 24.36 -15.94
N VAL A 482 23.67 24.14 -17.13
CA VAL A 482 24.27 22.86 -17.53
C VAL A 482 25.67 22.72 -16.90
N ASP A 483 25.70 22.83 -15.57
CA ASP A 483 26.89 22.78 -14.71
C ASP A 483 26.57 21.85 -13.52
N PRO A 484 27.26 20.69 -13.38
CA PRO A 484 26.98 19.73 -12.30
C PRO A 484 27.30 20.29 -10.91
N TYR A 485 28.00 21.42 -10.79
CA TYR A 485 28.27 22.08 -9.51
C TYR A 485 27.18 23.08 -9.10
N ASN A 486 26.16 23.32 -9.95
CA ASN A 486 25.04 24.23 -9.68
C ASN A 486 23.64 23.64 -9.97
N PRO A 487 23.30 22.42 -9.48
CA PRO A 487 22.07 21.69 -9.86
C PRO A 487 20.76 22.33 -9.36
N LEU A 488 20.85 23.36 -8.50
CA LEU A 488 19.72 24.07 -7.87
C LEU A 488 19.47 25.46 -8.49
N SER A 489 20.18 25.80 -9.57
CA SER A 489 20.08 27.08 -10.32
C SER A 489 18.77 27.28 -11.10
N GLY A 490 18.01 26.21 -11.33
CA GLY A 490 16.79 26.19 -12.12
C GLY A 490 16.14 24.81 -12.08
N VAL A 491 15.14 24.58 -12.93
CA VAL A 491 14.45 23.30 -13.02
C VAL A 491 15.37 22.24 -13.65
N SER A 492 15.54 21.14 -12.91
CA SER A 492 16.25 19.92 -13.31
C SER A 492 15.41 18.69 -12.91
N ASP A 493 15.61 17.55 -13.57
CA ASP A 493 14.97 16.28 -13.20
C ASP A 493 15.55 15.68 -11.91
N ALA A 494 15.03 14.53 -11.50
CA ALA A 494 15.56 13.72 -10.42
C ALA A 494 16.78 12.85 -10.83
N ALA A 495 17.50 13.22 -11.89
CA ALA A 495 18.73 12.60 -12.39
C ALA A 495 19.86 13.62 -12.69
N GLY A 496 19.61 14.93 -12.51
CA GLY A 496 20.55 16.03 -12.72
C GLY A 496 20.49 16.71 -14.10
N ASN A 497 19.60 16.31 -15.01
CA ASN A 497 19.46 16.96 -16.33
C ASN A 497 18.62 18.23 -16.22
N SER A 498 19.08 19.33 -16.83
CA SER A 498 18.30 20.56 -16.96
C SER A 498 17.01 20.32 -17.77
N LEU A 499 15.93 21.02 -17.41
CA LEU A 499 14.71 21.17 -18.21
C LEU A 499 15.02 21.50 -19.68
N ASP A 500 14.36 20.81 -20.61
CA ASP A 500 14.21 21.12 -22.03
C ASP A 500 12.83 21.75 -22.23
N GLY A 501 12.73 23.04 -21.89
CA GLY A 501 11.47 23.79 -21.92
C GLY A 501 11.14 24.42 -23.27
N GLY A 502 12.11 24.49 -24.20
CA GLY A 502 11.89 24.91 -25.59
C GLY A 502 11.12 26.23 -25.79
N GLY A 503 11.34 27.24 -24.95
CA GLY A 503 10.80 28.58 -25.13
C GLY A 503 9.28 28.72 -24.90
N GLU A 504 8.59 29.43 -25.81
CA GLU A 504 7.16 29.69 -25.65
C GLU A 504 6.33 28.42 -25.91
N LEU A 505 5.62 27.94 -24.89
CA LEU A 505 4.77 26.74 -24.95
C LEU A 505 5.50 25.47 -25.46
N GLY A 506 6.83 25.40 -25.33
CA GLY A 506 7.64 24.28 -25.84
C GLY A 506 7.80 24.23 -27.35
N ALA A 507 7.73 25.37 -28.05
CA ALA A 507 7.83 25.45 -29.50
C ALA A 507 9.18 24.97 -30.08
N ASP A 508 10.28 25.15 -29.35
CA ASP A 508 11.66 24.88 -29.78
C ASP A 508 12.28 23.64 -29.06
N VAL A 509 11.47 22.83 -28.37
CA VAL A 509 11.88 21.60 -27.66
C VAL A 509 12.69 20.68 -28.58
N ASN A 510 13.91 20.31 -28.15
CA ASN A 510 14.89 19.68 -29.03
C ASN A 510 15.49 18.36 -28.51
N GLY A 511 15.24 17.99 -27.25
CA GLY A 511 15.72 16.77 -26.61
C GLY A 511 17.16 16.86 -26.07
N THR A 512 17.74 18.05 -25.93
CA THR A 512 19.06 18.27 -25.35
C THR A 512 19.07 19.46 -24.38
N PRO A 513 19.69 19.33 -23.20
CA PRO A 513 19.84 20.46 -22.27
C PRO A 513 20.90 21.46 -22.79
N GLU A 514 20.46 22.63 -23.23
CA GLU A 514 21.28 23.82 -23.55
C GLU A 514 21.29 24.84 -22.39
N GLY A 515 20.32 24.77 -21.47
CA GLY A 515 20.21 25.58 -20.26
C GLY A 515 19.62 26.98 -20.46
N PRO A 516 19.63 27.84 -19.42
CA PRO A 516 19.03 29.16 -19.48
C PRO A 516 19.86 30.13 -20.34
N PRO A 517 19.23 30.98 -21.19
CA PRO A 517 17.79 31.16 -21.35
C PRO A 517 17.15 30.31 -22.48
N ALA A 518 17.91 29.43 -23.13
CA ALA A 518 17.43 28.68 -24.31
C ALA A 518 16.27 27.75 -23.95
N ASP A 519 16.43 26.95 -22.89
CA ASP A 519 15.45 25.94 -22.48
C ASP A 519 14.42 26.47 -21.48
N ASN A 520 14.36 27.77 -21.23
CA ASN A 520 13.36 28.35 -20.33
C ASN A 520 11.96 28.14 -20.93
N TYR A 521 11.11 27.32 -20.30
CA TYR A 521 9.71 27.24 -20.67
C TYR A 521 9.00 28.52 -20.24
N PHE A 522 8.20 29.12 -21.11
CA PHE A 522 7.30 30.21 -20.72
C PHE A 522 5.97 30.18 -21.45
N TRP A 523 4.96 30.79 -20.83
CA TRP A 523 3.66 31.00 -21.46
C TRP A 523 2.99 32.27 -20.93
N ASN A 524 1.91 32.65 -21.61
CA ASN A 524 1.14 33.85 -21.33
C ASN A 524 -0.35 33.50 -21.15
N PHE A 525 -1.02 34.17 -20.22
CA PHE A 525 -2.49 34.13 -20.06
C PHE A 525 -3.02 35.49 -19.60
N GLN A 526 -4.33 35.71 -19.70
CA GLN A 526 -4.95 36.96 -19.23
C GLN A 526 -6.03 36.68 -18.18
N THR A 527 -5.94 37.38 -17.05
CA THR A 527 -7.00 37.39 -16.03
C THR A 527 -8.13 38.33 -16.44
N ASN A 528 -9.35 38.02 -15.99
CA ASN A 528 -10.44 38.96 -15.92
C ASN A 528 -10.45 39.64 -14.52
N ALA A 529 -11.58 40.24 -14.11
CA ALA A 529 -11.76 40.85 -12.79
C ALA A 529 -12.85 40.15 -11.96
N GLU A 530 -13.18 38.91 -12.32
CA GLU A 530 -14.20 38.07 -11.69
C GLU A 530 -13.53 36.89 -10.97
N MET A 531 -14.29 36.22 -10.09
CA MET A 531 -13.82 35.06 -9.33
C MET A 531 -14.74 33.87 -9.53
N TRP A 532 -14.16 32.67 -9.58
CA TRP A 532 -14.92 31.43 -9.58
C TRP A 532 -15.02 30.88 -8.15
N LEU A 533 -16.24 30.75 -7.62
CA LEU A 533 -16.48 30.32 -6.24
C LEU A 533 -17.41 29.09 -6.12
N GLU A 534 -17.73 28.42 -7.25
CA GLU A 534 -18.51 27.18 -7.24
C GLU A 534 -17.61 25.99 -6.81
N PRO A 535 -17.99 25.20 -5.79
CA PRO A 535 -17.15 24.13 -5.27
C PRO A 535 -17.05 22.94 -6.25
N PRO A 536 -15.89 22.29 -6.36
CA PRO A 536 -15.77 21.05 -7.11
C PRO A 536 -16.54 19.92 -6.42
N TYR A 537 -16.97 18.93 -7.20
CA TYR A 537 -17.68 17.73 -6.75
C TYR A 537 -17.34 16.52 -7.62
N VAL A 538 -17.55 15.32 -7.06
CA VAL A 538 -17.29 14.04 -7.74
C VAL A 538 -18.43 13.71 -8.71
N THR A 539 -18.13 13.52 -10.00
CA THR A 539 -19.14 13.40 -11.06
C THR A 539 -19.69 11.98 -11.23
N GLU A 540 -18.87 10.96 -11.00
CA GLU A 540 -19.18 9.55 -11.22
C GLU A 540 -18.76 8.73 -9.98
N PRO A 541 -19.32 7.53 -9.76
CA PRO A 541 -18.91 6.67 -8.65
C PRO A 541 -17.40 6.45 -8.65
N LEU A 542 -16.83 6.23 -7.46
CA LEU A 542 -15.42 5.83 -7.35
C LEU A 542 -15.17 4.56 -8.18
N GLU A 543 -13.97 4.44 -8.74
CA GLU A 543 -13.41 3.15 -9.16
C GLU A 543 -12.41 2.70 -8.09
N PRO A 544 -12.44 1.47 -7.54
CA PRO A 544 -13.53 0.51 -7.59
C PRO A 544 -14.83 1.07 -7.00
N ALA A 545 -15.95 0.49 -7.38
CA ALA A 545 -17.27 0.92 -6.92
C ALA A 545 -17.49 0.64 -5.42
N ASP A 546 -18.46 1.33 -4.83
CA ASP A 546 -18.88 1.07 -3.45
C ASP A 546 -19.40 -0.38 -3.30
N ASP A 547 -19.07 -1.01 -2.18
CA ASP A 547 -19.22 -2.46 -1.90
C ASP A 547 -18.64 -3.42 -3.00
N GLU A 548 -17.74 -2.97 -3.88
CA GLU A 548 -17.13 -3.85 -4.91
C GLU A 548 -16.27 -4.96 -4.27
N ALA A 549 -16.61 -6.22 -4.57
CA ALA A 549 -15.98 -7.39 -4.00
C ALA A 549 -14.96 -8.04 -4.95
N LEU A 550 -13.87 -8.58 -4.38
CA LEU A 550 -12.76 -9.22 -5.11
C LEU A 550 -11.89 -8.27 -5.96
N VAL A 551 -11.90 -6.97 -5.61
CA VAL A 551 -10.97 -5.95 -6.14
C VAL A 551 -9.51 -6.44 -6.04
N PRO A 552 -8.69 -6.34 -7.11
CA PRO A 552 -7.27 -6.67 -7.07
C PRO A 552 -6.48 -5.80 -6.09
N LEU A 553 -5.48 -6.37 -5.40
CA LEU A 553 -4.73 -5.70 -4.32
C LEU A 553 -3.89 -4.50 -4.79
N ASN A 554 -3.74 -4.32 -6.11
CA ASN A 554 -3.03 -3.22 -6.77
C ASN A 554 -3.97 -2.27 -7.54
N ARG A 555 -5.29 -2.45 -7.46
CA ARG A 555 -6.26 -1.56 -8.13
C ARG A 555 -6.30 -0.21 -7.40
N GLN A 556 -5.82 0.82 -8.07
CA GLN A 556 -5.91 2.21 -7.65
C GLN A 556 -7.37 2.61 -7.39
N VAL A 557 -7.59 3.44 -6.38
CA VAL A 557 -8.88 4.12 -6.20
C VAL A 557 -8.84 5.43 -7.00
N LYS A 558 -9.88 5.72 -7.79
CA LYS A 558 -10.01 6.93 -8.59
C LYS A 558 -11.34 7.64 -8.31
N ALA A 559 -11.29 8.97 -8.28
CA ALA A 559 -12.45 9.84 -8.09
C ALA A 559 -12.46 10.96 -9.13
N PRO A 560 -13.31 10.91 -10.17
CA PRO A 560 -13.40 11.98 -11.18
C PRO A 560 -14.19 13.17 -10.68
N PHE A 561 -13.65 14.38 -10.87
CA PHE A 561 -14.28 15.64 -10.48
C PHE A 561 -14.89 16.39 -11.67
N ASN A 562 -15.72 17.39 -11.41
CA ASN A 562 -16.33 18.26 -12.44
C ASN A 562 -15.37 19.34 -12.99
N SER A 563 -14.17 19.49 -12.43
CA SER A 563 -13.24 20.58 -12.71
C SER A 563 -11.78 20.11 -12.80
N LYS A 564 -10.87 21.07 -13.07
CA LYS A 564 -9.43 20.94 -12.84
C LYS A 564 -9.09 21.13 -11.37
N LEU A 565 -8.15 20.35 -10.85
CA LEU A 565 -7.82 20.26 -9.42
C LEU A 565 -6.47 20.90 -9.07
N MET A 566 -6.41 21.49 -7.87
CA MET A 566 -5.17 22.01 -7.28
C MET A 566 -4.33 20.84 -6.78
N SER A 567 -3.26 20.52 -7.50
CA SER A 567 -2.46 19.30 -7.32
C SER A 567 -1.81 19.21 -5.93
N SER A 568 -1.40 20.34 -5.36
CA SER A 568 -0.88 20.41 -3.98
C SER A 568 -1.93 20.12 -2.89
N SER A 569 -3.22 20.26 -3.21
CA SER A 569 -4.32 19.81 -2.33
C SER A 569 -4.60 18.31 -2.42
N LEU A 570 -4.16 17.64 -3.49
CA LEU A 570 -4.31 16.19 -3.71
C LEU A 570 -3.17 15.42 -3.03
N ASN A 571 -3.16 15.52 -1.70
CA ASN A 571 -2.16 14.95 -0.81
C ASN A 571 -2.80 13.98 0.21
N SER A 572 -1.96 13.33 1.01
CA SER A 572 -2.38 12.32 1.99
C SER A 572 -2.95 12.87 3.31
N GLU A 573 -3.19 14.18 3.40
CA GLU A 573 -3.98 14.83 4.46
C GLU A 573 -5.43 15.09 4.01
N ASN A 574 -5.68 15.08 2.70
CA ASN A 574 -6.99 15.36 2.10
C ASN A 574 -7.65 14.14 1.44
N ALA A 575 -6.89 13.08 1.16
CA ALA A 575 -7.41 11.79 0.76
C ALA A 575 -6.62 10.64 1.40
N ALA A 576 -7.30 9.56 1.79
CA ALA A 576 -6.65 8.36 2.29
C ALA A 576 -7.47 7.10 2.02
N ILE A 577 -6.82 5.95 2.15
CA ILE A 577 -7.44 4.63 2.16
C ILE A 577 -7.02 3.90 3.44
N PHE A 578 -7.98 3.36 4.19
CA PHE A 578 -7.73 2.68 5.47
C PHE A 578 -8.74 1.54 5.70
N LYS A 579 -8.45 0.64 6.64
CA LYS A 579 -9.25 -0.56 6.91
C LYS A 579 -10.60 -0.16 7.53
N GLN A 580 -11.70 -0.69 7.02
CA GLN A 580 -13.08 -0.34 7.44
C GLN A 580 -13.36 -0.58 8.93
N VAL A 581 -12.60 -1.46 9.59
CA VAL A 581 -12.65 -1.67 11.05
C VAL A 581 -12.22 -0.43 11.86
N CYS A 582 -11.50 0.51 11.24
CA CYS A 582 -11.09 1.79 11.81
C CYS A 582 -12.01 2.96 11.45
N SER A 583 -13.11 2.73 10.72
CA SER A 583 -14.09 3.76 10.36
C SER A 583 -14.90 4.24 11.58
N GLY A 584 -14.27 5.08 12.40
CA GLY A 584 -14.86 5.77 13.54
C GLY A 584 -15.42 7.15 13.20
N GLY A 585 -15.80 7.90 14.23
CA GLY A 585 -16.25 9.31 14.14
C GLY A 585 -15.10 10.33 14.04
N GLN A 586 -13.97 9.94 13.47
CA GLN A 586 -12.85 10.82 13.11
C GLN A 586 -12.78 10.90 11.58
N GLU A 587 -12.26 12.00 11.05
CA GLU A 587 -12.11 12.18 9.61
C GLU A 587 -11.06 11.22 9.04
N PHE A 588 -9.93 11.04 9.73
CA PHE A 588 -8.98 9.95 9.46
C PHE A 588 -8.60 9.20 10.76
N PRO A 589 -8.25 7.90 10.69
CA PRO A 589 -7.74 7.16 11.85
C PRO A 589 -6.38 7.69 12.33
N SER A 590 -6.22 7.85 13.65
CA SER A 590 -4.96 8.21 14.29
C SER A 590 -4.09 6.99 14.69
N ASP A 591 -4.61 5.77 14.54
CA ASP A 591 -3.85 4.52 14.73
C ASP A 591 -3.19 4.15 13.39
N PRO A 592 -1.85 4.10 13.29
CA PRO A 592 -1.17 3.78 12.05
C PRO A 592 -1.57 2.41 11.49
N ALA A 593 -1.88 1.42 12.33
CA ALA A 593 -2.22 0.05 11.89
C ALA A 593 -3.51 -0.04 11.05
N CYS A 594 -4.28 1.05 10.97
CA CYS A 594 -5.45 1.22 10.14
C CYS A 594 -5.13 1.39 8.65
N TYR A 595 -3.92 1.82 8.27
CA TYR A 595 -3.55 2.07 6.88
C TYR A 595 -3.05 0.77 6.18
N PRO A 596 -2.93 0.76 4.84
CA PRO A 596 -2.18 -0.28 4.12
C PRO A 596 -0.76 -0.35 4.67
N ALA A 597 -0.26 -1.55 4.95
CA ALA A 597 1.05 -1.70 5.59
C ALA A 597 2.15 -1.03 4.75
N ALA A 598 2.19 -1.31 3.44
CA ALA A 598 3.14 -0.74 2.48
C ALA A 598 3.01 0.79 2.26
N GLY A 599 2.09 1.46 2.94
CA GLY A 599 1.76 2.86 2.70
C GLY A 599 0.97 3.10 1.41
N PHE A 600 0.65 4.36 1.17
CA PHE A 600 -0.06 4.83 -0.02
C PHE A 600 0.34 6.25 -0.38
N ILE A 601 0.04 6.66 -1.61
CA ILE A 601 0.10 8.06 -2.04
C ILE A 601 -1.24 8.52 -2.60
N VAL A 602 -1.40 9.84 -2.66
CA VAL A 602 -2.44 10.55 -3.40
C VAL A 602 -1.79 11.33 -4.53
N TYR A 603 -2.44 11.44 -5.68
CA TYR A 603 -1.97 12.27 -6.79
C TYR A 603 -3.11 12.71 -7.75
N LYS A 604 -2.80 13.67 -8.62
CA LYS A 604 -3.65 14.18 -9.70
C LYS A 604 -3.46 13.33 -10.96
N GLU A 605 -4.54 12.82 -11.55
CA GLU A 605 -4.53 12.25 -12.90
C GLU A 605 -5.39 13.11 -13.82
N ASN A 606 -4.79 13.61 -14.91
CA ASN A 606 -5.46 14.44 -15.90
C ASN A 606 -6.30 13.56 -16.86
N VAL A 607 -7.50 14.01 -17.22
CA VAL A 607 -8.30 13.39 -18.30
C VAL A 607 -8.55 14.42 -19.42
N PRO A 608 -7.59 14.56 -20.37
CA PRO A 608 -7.63 15.64 -21.37
C PRO A 608 -8.85 15.61 -22.28
N ALA A 609 -9.41 14.43 -22.53
CA ALA A 609 -10.59 14.25 -23.38
C ALA A 609 -11.88 14.88 -22.78
N GLU A 610 -11.87 15.18 -21.48
CA GLU A 610 -13.04 15.61 -20.71
C GLU A 610 -12.81 16.94 -19.98
N ASN A 611 -11.61 17.54 -20.11
CA ASN A 611 -11.17 18.78 -19.46
C ASN A 611 -11.37 18.81 -17.93
N ARG A 612 -11.18 17.65 -17.29
CA ARG A 612 -11.31 17.43 -15.84
C ARG A 612 -10.15 16.58 -15.32
N ASP A 613 -9.94 16.60 -14.01
CA ASP A 613 -8.97 15.73 -13.36
C ASP A 613 -9.67 14.68 -12.47
N GLN A 614 -8.92 13.63 -12.11
CA GLN A 614 -9.31 12.65 -11.10
C GLN A 614 -8.31 12.70 -9.93
N ALA A 615 -8.83 12.56 -8.70
CA ALA A 615 -8.00 12.25 -7.55
C ALA A 615 -7.74 10.74 -7.54
N VAL A 616 -6.46 10.34 -7.43
CA VAL A 616 -6.06 8.93 -7.41
C VAL A 616 -5.37 8.58 -6.10
N ILE A 617 -5.81 7.50 -5.45
CA ILE A 617 -5.15 6.90 -4.29
C ILE A 617 -4.53 5.57 -4.73
N ARG A 618 -3.21 5.45 -4.62
CA ARG A 618 -2.46 4.24 -4.96
C ARG A 618 -1.73 3.70 -3.74
N THR A 619 -2.04 2.46 -3.37
CA THR A 619 -1.31 1.70 -2.34
C THR A 619 -0.12 0.99 -2.95
N TYR A 620 1.01 0.91 -2.24
CA TYR A 620 2.15 0.15 -2.75
C TYR A 620 1.90 -1.36 -2.65
N ALA A 621 2.23 -2.07 -3.73
CA ALA A 621 1.92 -3.47 -3.90
C ALA A 621 2.92 -4.36 -3.10
N PRO A 622 2.54 -5.60 -2.74
CA PRO A 622 1.28 -6.29 -3.04
C PRO A 622 0.29 -6.37 -1.85
N TYR A 623 0.37 -5.49 -0.84
CA TYR A 623 -0.29 -5.69 0.46
C TYR A 623 -1.38 -4.67 0.83
N LEU A 624 -2.53 -4.77 0.17
CA LEU A 624 -3.80 -4.69 0.89
C LEU A 624 -4.03 -6.03 1.61
N ASP A 625 -4.49 -6.02 2.87
CA ASP A 625 -4.73 -7.24 3.65
C ASP A 625 -5.87 -8.05 3.00
N PRO A 626 -5.64 -9.27 2.48
CA PRO A 626 -6.66 -10.00 1.72
C PRO A 626 -7.85 -10.38 2.60
N LEU A 627 -9.06 -10.20 2.07
CA LEU A 627 -10.36 -10.28 2.77
C LEU A 627 -10.64 -9.13 3.76
N THR A 628 -9.86 -8.05 3.75
CA THR A 628 -10.17 -6.82 4.50
C THR A 628 -10.92 -5.83 3.62
N THR A 629 -12.04 -5.30 4.11
CA THR A 629 -12.71 -4.16 3.49
C THR A 629 -11.92 -2.88 3.78
N TYR A 630 -11.64 -2.09 2.75
CA TYR A 630 -11.02 -0.78 2.88
C TYR A 630 -12.04 0.34 2.60
N ASN A 631 -11.84 1.49 3.23
CA ASN A 631 -12.62 2.71 3.09
C ASN A 631 -11.69 3.77 2.46
N PRO A 632 -11.84 4.08 1.15
CA PRO A 632 -11.28 5.29 0.59
C PRO A 632 -12.12 6.49 1.05
N ARG A 633 -11.45 7.60 1.39
CA ARG A 633 -12.09 8.82 1.85
C ARG A 633 -11.39 10.04 1.30
N LEU A 634 -12.20 11.02 0.91
CA LEU A 634 -11.82 12.33 0.40
C LEU A 634 -12.42 13.39 1.34
N THR A 635 -11.67 14.42 1.69
CA THR A 635 -12.13 15.53 2.55
C THR A 635 -12.37 16.79 1.73
N SER A 636 -13.08 17.76 2.30
CA SER A 636 -13.25 19.08 1.67
C SER A 636 -11.93 19.84 1.47
N GLY A 637 -10.81 19.41 2.06
CA GLY A 637 -9.50 20.05 1.84
C GLY A 637 -8.91 19.84 0.43
N ILE A 638 -9.48 18.93 -0.38
CA ILE A 638 -9.23 18.91 -1.83
C ILE A 638 -9.82 20.18 -2.44
N ARG A 639 -9.04 20.93 -3.21
CA ARG A 639 -9.46 22.18 -3.85
C ARG A 639 -9.41 22.10 -5.39
N ASP A 640 -10.27 22.87 -6.06
CA ASP A 640 -10.12 23.16 -7.50
C ASP A 640 -8.97 24.14 -7.76
N ILE A 641 -8.65 24.37 -9.04
CA ILE A 641 -7.65 25.39 -9.44
C ILE A 641 -8.06 26.84 -9.10
N TYR A 642 -9.24 27.08 -8.55
CA TYR A 642 -9.73 28.38 -8.10
C TYR A 642 -9.79 28.48 -6.56
N GLN A 643 -9.14 27.52 -5.86
CA GLN A 643 -9.03 27.41 -4.40
C GLN A 643 -10.36 27.06 -3.68
N ASN A 644 -11.37 26.56 -4.39
CA ASN A 644 -12.63 26.13 -3.80
C ASN A 644 -12.54 24.69 -3.28
N CYS A 645 -12.85 24.51 -1.99
CA CYS A 645 -12.94 23.21 -1.34
C CYS A 645 -14.04 22.32 -1.92
N PHE A 646 -13.73 21.02 -2.05
CA PHE A 646 -14.63 19.95 -2.45
C PHE A 646 -15.88 19.89 -1.56
N TYR A 647 -17.05 19.76 -2.20
CA TYR A 647 -18.33 19.62 -1.51
C TYR A 647 -18.84 18.16 -1.51
N PRO A 648 -18.49 17.34 -0.51
CA PRO A 648 -18.80 15.90 -0.48
C PRO A 648 -20.28 15.53 -0.37
N ALA A 649 -21.18 16.51 -0.23
CA ALA A 649 -22.63 16.30 -0.26
C ALA A 649 -23.24 16.45 -1.67
N CYS A 650 -22.50 16.95 -2.65
CA CYS A 650 -22.82 16.77 -4.07
C CYS A 650 -22.04 15.57 -4.62
N GLY A 651 -22.70 14.74 -5.43
CA GLY A 651 -22.08 13.55 -5.97
C GLY A 651 -23.01 12.71 -6.86
N PRO A 652 -22.57 11.51 -7.27
CA PRO A 652 -23.30 10.64 -8.19
C PRO A 652 -24.69 10.28 -7.66
N GLY A 653 -25.73 10.65 -8.41
CA GLY A 653 -27.13 10.40 -8.02
C GLY A 653 -27.80 11.52 -7.20
N SER A 654 -27.15 12.68 -7.00
CA SER A 654 -27.74 13.89 -6.38
C SER A 654 -28.97 14.45 -7.10
N GLY A 655 -29.26 14.00 -8.33
CA GLY A 655 -30.42 14.42 -9.12
C GLY A 655 -30.27 15.77 -9.84
N GLY A 656 -29.16 16.48 -9.62
CA GLY A 656 -28.90 17.80 -10.18
C GLY A 656 -29.11 18.97 -9.21
N ASP A 657 -29.62 18.71 -7.99
CA ASP A 657 -29.71 19.70 -6.91
C ASP A 657 -28.35 19.83 -6.18
N CYS A 658 -27.33 20.32 -6.89
CA CYS A 658 -26.02 20.72 -6.34
C CYS A 658 -25.94 22.26 -6.26
N PRO A 659 -25.12 22.81 -5.33
CA PRO A 659 -25.08 24.25 -5.04
C PRO A 659 -24.49 25.09 -6.18
#